data_AF-E3NAI8-F1
#
_entry.id   AF-E3NAI8-F1
#
_cell.length_a   1.000
_cell.length_b   1.000
_cell.length_c   1.000
_cell.angle_alpha   90.00
_cell.angle_beta   90.00
_cell.angle_gamma   90.00
#
_symmetry.space_group_name_H-M   'P 1'
#
loop_
_entity.id
_entity.type
_entity.pdbx_description
1 polymer ?
#
loop_
_entity_poly.entity_id
_entity_poly.type
_entity_poly.pdbx_seq_one_letter_code
_entity_poly.pdbx_strand_id
1 'polypeptide(L)'
;MSQNYPRMASSTITSMGIFYTEQTLKCEFYFNDPYGKQSFEYKETRKRNDFLKNFVEYLEEIIYNRAGLVNSLKIKYSGLEENYTKEKLDPVITQIFKCLESRKDLLQVKRLLIDAVDMSQAMTVVKLLDPSVLKKVEFCFENRDEEIDIEDALALVKWNEGQRIKLVFKLHTMRPEYLESVEKFLLHLPTFTEIFIYYKHCVHDNVSLRTIMDVPLQHESPDSKEKFLKFQLSHSLLLSAGLVKLTLSNDVSAMVLGNPLIMKRVIRSFGYWNVQRLRKTSRGIRSCVDFLKPVTHIDEYMVFFLSDIHPRAYIETGRYWSRSWIYGKHETSKNRNVLCQKAQAQVLHDFEVNLGRQNTCLEKLKFIFSYIDTLQKEENPNPSIEEFQRLNQLTIQFLGKLKEILSRRSQLLKVKVLELLCCTDDNLMQILPYLDPNCLKNIEVNDPRSEYERLGDRVKYPESMLKPFVLDEICQLEQWKNATELMIRSQPIPTSIQKMNVIHFSRIWIEVDTISSEDVLYLKEHLLLSTSFQRFIIDFKNTTIDYETLHGLIGPPHRIFSDDDRIWFFQMEVNHQFLEVTLDRRHPLSYSRFPTFKSLSTGTLEEIWIEVDTISSEDVLYLKNHLLLSTTFRRFIIDFKNTTIDYETLHGLIGPPHRIFSDNDRIWFFQMEVNHQFLEVSSNRRCLDFDLSSYIRQYR
;
A
#
# COMPACT_ATOMS: atom_id res chain seq x y z
N MET A 1 38.73 -20.20 82.06
CA MET A 1 40.13 -19.73 81.94
C MET A 1 40.19 -18.85 80.72
N SER A 2 40.45 -17.56 80.96
CA SER A 2 40.56 -16.50 79.94
C SER A 2 41.80 -16.74 79.07
N GLN A 3 41.62 -17.01 77.78
CA GLN A 3 42.66 -16.81 76.78
C GLN A 3 42.46 -15.41 76.19
N ASN A 4 43.36 -14.51 76.55
CA ASN A 4 43.47 -13.17 75.97
C ASN A 4 43.80 -13.28 74.47
N TYR A 5 42.80 -13.11 73.60
CA TYR A 5 43.03 -12.78 72.20
C TYR A 5 43.14 -11.25 72.08
N PRO A 6 44.11 -10.72 71.32
CA PRO A 6 44.29 -9.27 71.18
C PRO A 6 43.07 -8.67 70.47
N ARG A 7 42.55 -7.55 71.02
CA ARG A 7 41.50 -6.71 70.41
C ARG A 7 41.73 -6.55 68.90
N MET A 8 40.93 -7.23 68.06
CA MET A 8 40.96 -7.15 66.59
C MET A 8 40.36 -5.82 66.08
N ALA A 9 40.91 -4.68 66.52
CA ALA A 9 40.37 -3.37 66.16
C ALA A 9 40.91 -2.80 64.83
N SER A 10 41.77 -3.50 64.07
CA SER A 10 42.44 -2.86 62.91
C SER A 10 42.81 -3.76 61.71
N SER A 11 42.47 -5.05 61.67
CA SER A 11 42.78 -5.87 60.49
C SER A 11 41.74 -5.67 59.37
N THR A 12 42.20 -5.32 58.17
CA THR A 12 41.35 -5.19 56.97
C THR A 12 40.86 -6.55 56.49
N ILE A 13 39.79 -7.06 57.10
CA ILE A 13 39.08 -8.25 56.61
C ILE A 13 38.58 -7.99 55.18
N THR A 14 39.10 -8.75 54.22
CA THR A 14 38.73 -8.59 52.81
C THR A 14 37.46 -9.36 52.45
N SER A 15 37.17 -10.46 53.13
CA SER A 15 35.96 -11.27 52.90
C SER A 15 35.55 -12.01 54.16
N MET A 16 34.25 -12.16 54.36
CA MET A 16 33.64 -12.94 55.44
C MET A 16 32.71 -14.00 54.86
N GLY A 17 32.68 -15.16 55.50
CA GLY A 17 31.77 -16.23 55.16
C GLY A 17 31.25 -16.92 56.41
N ILE A 18 29.94 -17.12 56.42
CA ILE A 18 29.21 -17.88 57.41
C ILE A 18 28.67 -19.11 56.68
N PHE A 19 29.02 -20.29 57.17
CA PHE A 19 28.59 -21.56 56.59
C PHE A 19 27.97 -22.42 57.67
N TYR A 20 26.72 -22.81 57.48
CA TYR A 20 26.03 -23.75 58.37
C TYR A 20 25.76 -25.06 57.64
N THR A 21 26.02 -26.20 58.31
CA THR A 21 25.75 -27.54 57.79
C THR A 21 24.82 -28.29 58.73
N GLU A 22 23.62 -28.66 58.25
CA GLU A 22 22.66 -29.44 59.07
C GLU A 22 23.15 -30.86 59.34
N GLN A 23 23.76 -31.52 58.34
CA GLN A 23 24.19 -32.93 58.47
C GLN A 23 25.19 -33.13 59.62
N THR A 24 26.04 -32.14 59.87
CA THR A 24 27.10 -32.21 60.88
C THR A 24 26.85 -31.29 62.07
N LEU A 25 25.73 -30.54 62.06
CA LEU A 25 25.35 -29.53 63.04
C LEU A 25 26.54 -28.60 63.36
N LYS A 26 27.13 -28.08 62.27
CA LYS A 26 28.39 -27.33 62.25
C LYS A 26 28.15 -25.91 61.73
N CYS A 27 28.58 -24.92 62.50
CA CYS A 27 28.72 -23.54 62.05
C CYS A 27 30.20 -23.24 61.82
N GLU A 28 30.55 -22.71 60.66
CA GLU A 28 31.89 -22.23 60.35
C GLU A 28 31.81 -20.74 60.02
N PHE A 29 32.54 -19.94 60.78
CA PHE A 29 32.81 -18.54 60.44
C PHE A 29 34.24 -18.43 59.92
N TYR A 30 34.42 -17.99 58.69
CA TYR A 30 35.73 -17.74 58.14
C TYR A 30 35.86 -16.32 57.62
N PHE A 31 37.06 -15.77 57.76
CA PHE A 31 37.39 -14.49 57.18
C PHE A 31 38.84 -14.48 56.69
N ASN A 32 39.08 -13.64 55.69
CA ASN A 32 40.42 -13.40 55.17
C ASN A 32 40.89 -12.05 55.66
N ASP A 33 42.07 -12.02 56.29
CA ASP A 33 42.79 -10.80 56.62
C ASP A 33 44.12 -10.74 55.84
N PRO A 34 44.94 -9.68 55.96
CA PRO A 34 46.22 -9.58 55.26
C PRO A 34 47.24 -10.68 55.60
N TYR A 35 47.03 -11.46 56.66
CA TYR A 35 47.95 -12.47 57.17
C TYR A 35 47.50 -13.91 56.86
N GLY A 36 46.27 -14.11 56.40
CA GLY A 36 45.79 -15.41 55.90
C GLY A 36 44.29 -15.64 56.06
N LYS A 37 43.84 -16.85 55.72
CA LYS A 37 42.47 -17.31 55.99
C LYS A 37 42.39 -17.79 57.43
N GLN A 38 41.54 -17.15 58.23
CA GLN A 38 41.16 -17.63 59.55
C GLN A 38 39.77 -18.30 59.47
N SER A 39 39.59 -19.42 60.17
CA SER A 39 38.31 -20.12 60.24
C SER A 39 38.06 -20.64 61.64
N PHE A 40 36.89 -20.34 62.17
CA PHE A 40 36.41 -20.81 63.46
C PHE A 40 35.31 -21.82 63.21
N GLU A 41 35.56 -23.05 63.64
CA GLU A 41 34.60 -24.14 63.56
C GLU A 41 33.96 -24.36 64.90
N TYR A 42 32.64 -24.40 64.86
CA TYR A 42 31.78 -24.66 65.98
C TYR A 42 30.98 -25.92 65.59
N LYS A 43 31.00 -26.97 66.45
CA LYS A 43 30.13 -28.16 66.33
C LYS A 43 29.25 -28.40 67.58
N GLU A 44 28.03 -28.89 67.39
CA GLU A 44 27.10 -29.20 68.48
C GLU A 44 27.63 -30.31 69.42
N THR A 45 27.55 -30.08 70.74
CA THR A 45 27.79 -31.08 71.80
C THR A 45 26.53 -31.25 72.65
N ARG A 46 26.43 -32.28 73.52
CA ARG A 46 25.20 -32.70 74.26
C ARG A 46 24.40 -31.62 75.01
N LYS A 47 24.84 -30.35 75.08
CA LYS A 47 24.06 -29.19 75.56
C LYS A 47 23.72 -28.26 74.39
N ARG A 48 22.49 -28.37 73.89
CA ARG A 48 21.93 -27.69 72.70
C ARG A 48 22.09 -26.15 72.65
N ASN A 49 22.23 -25.47 73.79
CA ASN A 49 22.11 -24.00 73.87
C ASN A 49 23.45 -23.23 73.95
N ASP A 50 24.54 -23.86 74.38
CA ASP A 50 25.82 -23.16 74.58
C ASP A 50 26.55 -22.91 73.24
N PHE A 51 26.25 -23.75 72.25
CA PHE A 51 26.88 -23.76 70.94
C PHE A 51 26.57 -22.53 70.08
N LEU A 52 25.28 -22.30 69.80
CA LEU A 52 24.81 -21.16 69.03
C LEU A 52 25.11 -19.85 69.73
N LYS A 53 25.02 -19.83 71.07
CA LYS A 53 25.37 -18.66 71.87
C LYS A 53 26.83 -18.24 71.66
N ASN A 54 27.78 -19.17 71.78
CA ASN A 54 29.19 -18.88 71.57
C ASN A 54 29.50 -18.44 70.12
N PHE A 55 28.83 -19.04 69.13
CA PHE A 55 28.96 -18.64 67.73
C PHE A 55 28.44 -17.21 67.50
N VAL A 56 27.29 -16.87 68.08
CA VAL A 56 26.67 -15.54 67.96
C VAL A 56 27.48 -14.48 68.68
N GLU A 57 27.95 -14.71 69.90
CA GLU A 57 28.78 -13.74 70.63
C GLU A 57 30.05 -13.36 69.85
N TYR A 58 30.68 -14.34 69.20
CA TYR A 58 31.89 -14.11 68.40
C TYR A 58 31.58 -13.40 67.07
N LEU A 59 30.47 -13.79 66.43
CA LEU A 59 29.98 -13.14 65.21
C LEU A 59 29.57 -11.69 65.47
N GLU A 60 28.89 -11.42 66.59
CA GLU A 60 28.57 -10.09 67.08
C GLU A 60 29.85 -9.28 67.32
N GLU A 61 30.86 -9.81 67.99
CA GLU A 61 32.10 -9.07 68.23
C GLU A 61 32.80 -8.64 66.92
N ILE A 62 32.84 -9.54 65.94
CA ILE A 62 33.51 -9.27 64.65
C ILE A 62 32.68 -8.35 63.76
N ILE A 63 31.36 -8.53 63.71
CA ILE A 63 30.46 -7.69 62.93
C ILE A 63 30.30 -6.33 63.58
N TYR A 64 30.14 -6.22 64.90
CA TYR A 64 29.90 -4.96 65.62
C TYR A 64 31.10 -4.02 65.53
N ASN A 65 32.32 -4.54 65.68
CA ASN A 65 33.54 -3.74 65.62
C ASN A 65 33.98 -3.37 64.19
N ARG A 66 33.21 -3.78 63.16
CA ARG A 66 33.58 -3.56 61.76
C ARG A 66 33.13 -2.19 61.24
N ALA A 67 34.08 -1.27 61.14
CA ALA A 67 33.89 0.02 60.47
C ALA A 67 34.32 0.02 58.98
N GLY A 68 35.15 -0.94 58.56
CA GLY A 68 35.74 -0.97 57.21
C GLY A 68 34.96 -1.81 56.19
N LEU A 69 35.05 -1.41 54.92
CA LEU A 69 34.50 -2.11 53.76
C LEU A 69 34.83 -3.61 53.74
N VAL A 70 33.84 -4.43 53.39
CA VAL A 70 33.95 -5.88 53.22
C VAL A 70 33.75 -6.20 51.73
N ASN A 71 34.75 -6.79 51.07
CA ASN A 71 34.64 -7.03 49.61
C ASN A 71 33.63 -8.13 49.28
N SER A 72 33.44 -9.11 50.17
CA SER A 72 32.46 -10.19 49.99
C SER A 72 31.94 -10.69 51.33
N LEU A 73 30.62 -10.74 51.47
CA LEU A 73 29.91 -11.43 52.54
C LEU A 73 29.19 -12.64 51.93
N LYS A 74 29.45 -13.84 52.47
CA LYS A 74 28.80 -15.08 52.05
C LYS A 74 28.03 -15.67 53.22
N ILE A 75 26.73 -15.84 53.09
CA ILE A 75 25.88 -16.53 54.05
C ILE A 75 25.40 -17.78 53.35
N LYS A 76 25.94 -18.93 53.72
CA LYS A 76 25.69 -20.20 53.05
C LYS A 76 25.10 -21.23 54.00
N TYR A 77 24.21 -22.04 53.44
CA TYR A 77 23.49 -23.08 54.12
C TYR A 77 23.61 -24.40 53.35
N SER A 78 24.08 -25.43 54.03
CA SER A 78 24.21 -26.80 53.51
C SER A 78 23.29 -27.74 54.28
N GLY A 79 22.01 -27.78 53.87
CA GLY A 79 21.03 -28.76 54.35
C GLY A 79 21.01 -30.04 53.53
N LEU A 80 20.25 -31.04 53.98
CA LEU A 80 19.89 -32.19 53.13
C LEU A 80 19.00 -31.67 51.98
N GLU A 81 19.32 -32.04 50.74
CA GLU A 81 18.68 -31.54 49.49
C GLU A 81 17.14 -31.71 49.44
N GLU A 82 16.55 -32.46 50.38
CA GLU A 82 15.12 -32.79 50.40
C GLU A 82 14.30 -32.07 51.50
N ASN A 83 14.88 -31.14 52.28
CA ASN A 83 14.23 -30.65 53.53
C ASN A 83 14.24 -29.13 53.80
N TYR A 84 14.57 -28.27 52.82
CA TYR A 84 14.59 -26.81 53.02
C TYR A 84 13.23 -26.16 52.71
N THR A 85 12.25 -26.35 53.59
CA THR A 85 10.88 -25.80 53.47
C THR A 85 10.74 -24.44 54.18
N LYS A 86 9.76 -23.63 53.75
CA LYS A 86 9.43 -22.31 54.33
C LYS A 86 9.23 -22.29 55.86
N GLU A 87 8.85 -23.43 56.44
CA GLU A 87 8.52 -23.58 57.86
C GLU A 87 9.75 -23.82 58.76
N LYS A 88 10.92 -24.14 58.18
CA LYS A 88 12.18 -24.24 58.91
C LYS A 88 12.91 -22.90 58.90
N LEU A 89 12.49 -21.99 59.79
CA LEU A 89 13.26 -20.79 60.12
C LEU A 89 14.60 -21.19 60.75
N ASP A 90 15.69 -20.99 60.02
CA ASP A 90 17.04 -21.29 60.48
C ASP A 90 17.40 -20.42 61.70
N PRO A 91 17.65 -21.01 62.89
CA PRO A 91 18.10 -20.29 64.06
C PRO A 91 19.38 -19.49 63.80
N VAL A 92 20.23 -19.94 62.89
CA VAL A 92 21.49 -19.27 62.54
C VAL A 92 21.23 -17.99 61.75
N ILE A 93 20.36 -18.03 60.73
CA ILE A 93 20.01 -16.84 59.92
C ILE A 93 19.32 -15.78 60.78
N THR A 94 18.40 -16.19 61.66
CA THR A 94 17.72 -15.26 62.59
C THR A 94 18.71 -14.55 63.51
N GLN A 95 19.74 -15.26 63.98
CA GLN A 95 20.76 -14.65 64.81
C GLN A 95 21.68 -13.72 64.01
N ILE A 96 22.03 -14.08 62.77
CA ILE A 96 22.77 -13.18 61.86
C ILE A 96 22.00 -11.86 61.67
N PHE A 97 20.67 -11.92 61.54
CA PHE A 97 19.84 -10.72 61.36
C PHE A 97 19.90 -9.84 62.60
N LYS A 98 19.72 -10.43 63.79
CA LYS A 98 19.87 -9.69 65.06
C LYS A 98 21.25 -9.04 65.21
N CYS A 99 22.30 -9.74 64.81
CA CYS A 99 23.67 -9.20 64.83
C CYS A 99 23.80 -7.98 63.91
N LEU A 100 23.25 -8.07 62.69
CA LEU A 100 23.28 -6.96 61.72
C LEU A 100 22.38 -5.79 62.15
N GLU A 101 21.19 -6.07 62.70
CA GLU A 101 20.23 -5.08 63.22
C GLU A 101 20.77 -4.31 64.44
N SER A 102 21.62 -4.94 65.26
CA SER A 102 22.20 -4.32 66.46
C SER A 102 23.20 -3.19 66.16
N ARG A 103 23.61 -3.03 64.89
CA ARG A 103 24.56 -2.00 64.47
C ARG A 103 23.91 -0.63 64.38
N LYS A 104 24.66 0.41 64.81
CA LYS A 104 24.27 1.80 64.59
C LYS A 104 24.43 2.23 63.13
N ASP A 105 25.47 1.72 62.46
CA ASP A 105 25.80 2.04 61.07
C ASP A 105 25.65 0.80 60.17
N LEU A 106 25.09 0.99 58.98
CA LEU A 106 24.92 -0.06 57.97
C LEU A 106 26.25 -0.72 57.59
N LEU A 107 26.24 -2.03 57.37
CA LEU A 107 27.44 -2.76 57.02
C LEU A 107 27.83 -2.52 55.56
N GLN A 108 29.05 -2.02 55.33
CA GLN A 108 29.57 -1.77 53.99
C GLN A 108 30.03 -3.06 53.30
N VAL A 109 29.23 -3.58 52.38
CA VAL A 109 29.51 -4.83 51.65
C VAL A 109 29.47 -4.59 50.13
N LYS A 110 30.54 -4.95 49.41
CA LYS A 110 30.56 -4.86 47.93
C LYS A 110 29.81 -6.00 47.24
N ARG A 111 29.87 -7.21 47.80
CA ARG A 111 29.30 -8.42 47.18
C ARG A 111 28.61 -9.28 48.24
N LEU A 112 27.31 -9.47 48.08
CA LEU A 112 26.52 -10.38 48.91
C LEU A 112 26.27 -11.68 48.15
N LEU A 113 26.46 -12.80 48.82
CA LEU A 113 25.92 -14.11 48.44
C LEU A 113 25.13 -14.63 49.63
N ILE A 114 23.87 -14.98 49.42
CA ILE A 114 23.00 -15.47 50.48
C ILE A 114 22.17 -16.66 50.00
N ASP A 115 22.21 -17.72 50.80
CA ASP A 115 21.25 -18.82 50.74
C ASP A 115 20.07 -18.43 51.66
N ALA A 116 18.87 -18.29 51.10
CA ALA A 116 17.69 -17.80 51.81
C ALA A 116 16.46 -18.69 51.60
N VAL A 117 15.53 -18.66 52.57
CA VAL A 117 14.26 -19.38 52.58
C VAL A 117 13.19 -18.69 51.74
N ASP A 118 13.31 -17.42 51.39
CA ASP A 118 12.50 -16.75 50.36
C ASP A 118 13.13 -15.40 50.02
N MET A 119 12.56 -14.70 49.05
CA MET A 119 13.02 -13.36 48.72
C MET A 119 12.80 -12.35 49.84
N SER A 120 11.74 -12.48 50.65
CA SER A 120 11.49 -11.59 51.79
C SER A 120 12.64 -11.65 52.81
N GLN A 121 13.07 -12.85 53.16
CA GLN A 121 14.22 -13.09 54.03
C GLN A 121 15.51 -12.53 53.41
N ALA A 122 15.74 -12.82 52.12
CA ALA A 122 16.93 -12.32 51.42
C ALA A 122 16.98 -10.78 51.38
N MET A 123 15.84 -10.14 51.10
CA MET A 123 15.71 -8.69 51.05
C MET A 123 15.82 -8.03 52.43
N THR A 124 15.48 -8.73 53.51
CA THR A 124 15.71 -8.26 54.88
C THR A 124 17.21 -8.07 55.12
N VAL A 125 18.05 -9.02 54.69
CA VAL A 125 19.52 -8.86 54.80
C VAL A 125 20.03 -7.71 53.96
N VAL A 126 19.57 -7.61 52.71
CA VAL A 126 19.97 -6.53 51.81
C VAL A 126 19.72 -5.17 52.45
N LYS A 127 18.56 -4.97 53.09
CA LYS A 127 18.18 -3.70 53.74
C LYS A 127 19.07 -3.32 54.92
N LEU A 128 19.81 -4.27 55.50
CA LEU A 128 20.76 -4.03 56.61
C LEU A 128 22.18 -3.67 56.11
N LEU A 129 22.39 -3.64 54.79
CA LEU A 129 23.66 -3.26 54.17
C LEU A 129 23.66 -1.80 53.72
N ASP A 130 24.84 -1.24 53.50
CA ASP A 130 24.99 0.09 52.92
C ASP A 130 24.76 0.05 51.39
N PRO A 131 23.72 0.73 50.85
CA PRO A 131 23.39 0.72 49.42
C PRO A 131 24.46 1.39 48.55
N SER A 132 25.23 2.34 49.09
CA SER A 132 26.19 3.14 48.32
C SER A 132 27.38 2.31 47.79
N VAL A 133 27.68 1.18 48.44
CA VAL A 133 28.85 0.34 48.14
C VAL A 133 28.53 -1.00 47.50
N LEU A 134 27.26 -1.44 47.51
CA LEU A 134 26.86 -2.76 47.02
C LEU A 134 26.92 -2.82 45.48
N LYS A 135 27.71 -3.76 44.94
CA LYS A 135 27.91 -3.93 43.49
C LYS A 135 27.39 -5.26 42.95
N LYS A 136 27.26 -6.28 43.78
CA LYS A 136 26.75 -7.60 43.38
C LYS A 136 25.89 -8.21 44.47
N VAL A 137 24.75 -8.77 44.08
CA VAL A 137 23.90 -9.60 44.94
C VAL A 137 23.65 -10.93 44.25
N GLU A 138 23.87 -12.02 44.99
CA GLU A 138 23.65 -13.39 44.55
C GLU A 138 22.69 -14.09 45.51
N PHE A 139 21.49 -14.37 45.02
CA PHE A 139 20.42 -15.06 45.74
C PHE A 139 20.42 -16.54 45.35
N CYS A 140 20.65 -17.41 46.33
CA CYS A 140 20.78 -18.85 46.15
C CYS A 140 19.55 -19.60 46.66
N PHE A 141 18.91 -20.31 45.74
CA PHE A 141 17.72 -21.15 45.94
C PHE A 141 17.87 -22.53 45.26
N GLU A 142 19.11 -22.97 44.95
CA GLU A 142 19.41 -24.21 44.20
C GLU A 142 19.06 -25.52 44.94
N ASN A 143 18.81 -25.41 46.24
CA ASN A 143 18.63 -26.54 47.16
C ASN A 143 17.15 -26.90 47.39
N ARG A 144 16.22 -26.34 46.60
CA ARG A 144 14.78 -26.64 46.71
C ARG A 144 14.05 -26.37 45.40
N ASP A 145 12.98 -27.13 45.17
CA ASP A 145 12.15 -27.00 43.97
C ASP A 145 10.90 -26.12 44.14
N GLU A 146 10.75 -25.44 45.29
CA GLU A 146 9.61 -24.55 45.56
C GLU A 146 9.64 -23.27 44.69
N GLU A 147 8.46 -22.69 44.47
CA GLU A 147 8.31 -21.44 43.72
C GLU A 147 8.77 -20.23 44.52
N ILE A 148 9.59 -19.37 43.91
CA ILE A 148 10.15 -18.18 44.52
C ILE A 148 9.64 -16.96 43.81
N ASP A 149 9.04 -16.03 44.56
CA ASP A 149 8.71 -14.72 44.01
C ASP A 149 9.98 -13.88 43.85
N ILE A 150 10.71 -14.10 42.75
CA ILE A 150 11.95 -13.36 42.47
C ILE A 150 11.68 -11.88 42.19
N GLU A 151 10.44 -11.51 41.82
CA GLU A 151 10.04 -10.14 41.47
C GLU A 151 10.24 -9.17 42.65
N ASP A 152 10.18 -9.66 43.89
CA ASP A 152 10.52 -8.90 45.11
C ASP A 152 11.91 -8.23 45.05
N ALA A 153 12.83 -8.75 44.22
CA ALA A 153 14.12 -8.11 43.96
C ALA A 153 13.99 -6.72 43.32
N LEU A 154 12.84 -6.37 42.72
CA LEU A 154 12.57 -5.03 42.19
C LEU A 154 12.64 -3.95 43.28
N ALA A 155 12.50 -4.31 44.56
CA ALA A 155 12.73 -3.39 45.67
C ALA A 155 14.16 -2.77 45.64
N LEU A 156 15.13 -3.46 45.04
CA LEU A 156 16.49 -2.94 44.82
C LEU A 156 16.52 -1.68 43.95
N VAL A 157 15.56 -1.52 43.03
CA VAL A 157 15.47 -0.37 42.12
C VAL A 157 15.32 0.94 42.89
N LYS A 158 14.54 0.93 43.98
CA LYS A 158 14.34 2.10 44.84
C LYS A 158 15.40 2.20 45.94
N TRP A 159 15.90 1.07 46.41
CA TRP A 159 16.80 1.01 47.57
C TRP A 159 18.26 1.38 47.25
N ASN A 160 18.75 1.10 46.04
CA ASN A 160 20.18 1.17 45.71
C ASN A 160 20.79 2.58 45.53
N GLU A 161 20.06 3.66 45.84
CA GLU A 161 20.53 5.06 45.71
C GLU A 161 21.16 5.39 44.34
N GLY A 162 20.66 4.77 43.26
CA GLY A 162 21.17 4.99 41.90
C GLY A 162 22.49 4.27 41.57
N GLN A 163 23.00 3.42 42.47
CA GLN A 163 24.18 2.59 42.21
C GLN A 163 23.85 1.42 41.29
N ARG A 164 24.73 1.13 40.32
CA ARG A 164 24.51 -0.03 39.44
C ARG A 164 24.88 -1.35 40.12
N ILE A 165 24.00 -2.34 40.05
CA ILE A 165 24.13 -3.65 40.71
C ILE A 165 24.13 -4.79 39.68
N LYS A 166 25.01 -5.77 39.88
CA LYS A 166 24.92 -7.08 39.23
C LYS A 166 24.00 -7.99 40.04
N LEU A 167 22.91 -8.44 39.42
CA LEU A 167 21.90 -9.30 40.02
C LEU A 167 22.12 -10.74 39.56
N VAL A 168 22.23 -11.68 40.51
CA VAL A 168 22.42 -13.10 40.22
C VAL A 168 21.38 -13.91 40.98
N PHE A 169 20.65 -14.76 40.25
CA PHE A 169 19.78 -15.78 40.81
C PHE A 169 20.35 -17.16 40.54
N LYS A 170 20.20 -18.04 41.52
CA LYS A 170 20.68 -19.41 41.49
C LYS A 170 19.51 -20.30 41.88
N LEU A 171 18.89 -20.93 40.90
CA LEU A 171 17.59 -21.59 41.04
C LEU A 171 17.73 -23.12 40.88
N HIS A 172 16.85 -23.88 41.52
CA HIS A 172 16.77 -25.31 41.26
C HIS A 172 16.11 -25.59 39.91
N THR A 173 14.88 -25.10 39.74
CA THR A 173 14.08 -25.26 38.52
C THR A 173 13.73 -23.91 37.93
N MET A 174 13.95 -23.76 36.63
CA MET A 174 13.61 -22.57 35.86
C MET A 174 12.16 -22.67 35.33
N ARG A 175 11.29 -21.77 35.80
CA ARG A 175 9.82 -21.75 35.56
C ARG A 175 9.37 -20.52 34.73
N PRO A 176 8.26 -20.59 33.97
CA PRO A 176 7.79 -19.48 33.12
C PRO A 176 7.66 -18.13 33.84
N GLU A 177 7.15 -18.14 35.07
CA GLU A 177 6.86 -16.94 35.87
C GLU A 177 8.14 -16.13 36.17
N TYR A 178 9.29 -16.82 36.23
CA TYR A 178 10.58 -16.17 36.43
C TYR A 178 11.04 -15.42 35.18
N LEU A 179 10.65 -15.86 33.98
CA LEU A 179 10.96 -15.14 32.75
C LEU A 179 10.23 -13.79 32.69
N GLU A 180 8.95 -13.77 33.06
CA GLU A 180 8.15 -12.53 33.14
C GLU A 180 8.77 -11.56 34.17
N SER A 181 9.24 -12.09 35.31
CA SER A 181 9.96 -11.30 36.31
C SER A 181 11.26 -10.71 35.76
N VAL A 182 11.98 -11.47 34.91
CA VAL A 182 13.21 -11.00 34.25
C VAL A 182 12.93 -9.88 33.28
N GLU A 183 11.85 -9.96 32.48
CA GLU A 183 11.44 -8.87 31.59
C GLU A 183 11.24 -7.57 32.37
N LYS A 184 10.63 -7.64 33.56
CA LYS A 184 10.48 -6.46 34.44
C LYS A 184 11.83 -5.91 34.91
N PHE A 185 12.80 -6.76 35.28
CA PHE A 185 14.15 -6.29 35.62
C PHE A 185 14.85 -5.60 34.44
N LEU A 186 14.66 -6.10 33.21
CA LEU A 186 15.24 -5.51 32.00
C LEU A 186 14.76 -4.08 31.73
N LEU A 187 13.57 -3.69 32.22
CA LEU A 187 13.07 -2.30 32.12
C LEU A 187 13.82 -1.31 33.04
N HIS A 188 14.55 -1.80 34.04
CA HIS A 188 15.28 -1.01 35.02
C HIS A 188 16.80 -0.96 34.73
N LEU A 189 17.16 -0.68 33.47
CA LEU A 189 18.54 -0.56 32.98
C LEU A 189 19.45 0.39 33.79
N PRO A 190 18.97 1.53 34.33
CA PRO A 190 19.82 2.40 35.14
C PRO A 190 20.31 1.73 36.42
N THR A 191 19.54 0.77 36.95
CA THR A 191 19.81 0.07 38.21
C THR A 191 20.70 -1.15 38.00
N PHE A 192 20.46 -1.95 36.97
CA PHE A 192 21.15 -3.23 36.81
C PHE A 192 22.28 -3.15 35.77
N THR A 193 23.46 -3.73 36.06
CA THR A 193 24.55 -3.88 35.07
C THR A 193 24.44 -5.18 34.30
N GLU A 194 24.11 -6.25 35.01
CA GLU A 194 24.03 -7.60 34.49
C GLU A 194 22.98 -8.36 35.30
N ILE A 195 22.18 -9.18 34.62
CA ILE A 195 21.26 -10.13 35.25
C ILE A 195 21.73 -11.52 34.84
N PHE A 196 21.96 -12.38 35.82
CA PHE A 196 22.47 -13.72 35.62
C PHE A 196 21.57 -14.72 36.35
N ILE A 197 21.18 -15.80 35.68
CA ILE A 197 20.33 -16.84 36.25
C ILE A 197 20.99 -18.19 36.00
N TYR A 198 21.34 -18.90 37.07
CA TYR A 198 21.75 -20.29 37.02
C TYR A 198 20.57 -21.19 37.36
N TYR A 199 20.47 -22.36 36.72
CA TYR A 199 19.43 -23.34 37.01
C TYR A 199 19.92 -24.79 36.86
N LYS A 200 19.36 -25.72 37.65
CA LYS A 200 19.65 -27.17 37.51
C LYS A 200 18.70 -27.82 36.48
N HIS A 201 17.42 -27.52 36.61
CA HIS A 201 16.32 -28.06 35.79
C HIS A 201 15.56 -26.93 35.08
N CYS A 202 14.92 -27.24 33.96
CA CYS A 202 14.08 -26.29 33.21
C CYS A 202 12.81 -27.02 32.76
N VAL A 203 11.65 -26.41 33.00
CA VAL A 203 10.33 -27.01 32.68
C VAL A 203 9.92 -26.76 31.23
N HIS A 204 10.66 -25.93 30.50
CA HIS A 204 10.30 -25.47 29.14
C HIS A 204 10.82 -26.34 28.01
N ASP A 205 10.10 -26.30 26.89
CA ASP A 205 10.66 -26.64 25.58
C ASP A 205 11.58 -25.51 25.07
N ASN A 206 12.41 -25.81 24.07
CA ASN A 206 13.31 -24.82 23.46
C ASN A 206 12.55 -23.63 22.81
N VAL A 207 11.22 -23.67 22.67
CA VAL A 207 10.41 -22.67 21.98
C VAL A 207 10.01 -21.54 22.92
N SER A 208 9.65 -21.83 24.17
CA SER A 208 9.35 -20.78 25.17
C SER A 208 10.56 -19.89 25.48
N LEU A 209 11.78 -20.45 25.49
CA LEU A 209 13.03 -19.69 25.60
C LEU A 209 13.28 -18.79 24.37
N ARG A 210 12.86 -19.22 23.16
CA ARG A 210 13.00 -18.43 21.93
C ARG A 210 12.25 -17.10 21.96
N THR A 211 11.13 -17.02 22.67
CA THR A 211 10.34 -15.78 22.79
C THR A 211 11.12 -14.64 23.47
N ILE A 212 12.11 -14.98 24.31
CA ILE A 212 13.00 -14.01 24.98
C ILE A 212 14.31 -13.81 24.22
N MET A 213 14.62 -14.69 23.24
CA MET A 213 15.80 -14.56 22.37
C MET A 213 15.76 -13.33 21.45
N ASP A 214 14.66 -12.57 21.42
CA ASP A 214 14.61 -11.25 20.77
C ASP A 214 15.45 -10.20 21.53
N VAL A 215 15.78 -10.45 22.81
CA VAL A 215 16.76 -9.68 23.59
C VAL A 215 18.12 -10.40 23.55
N PRO A 216 19.22 -9.73 23.15
CA PRO A 216 20.53 -10.37 23.11
C PRO A 216 20.95 -10.93 24.48
N LEU A 217 21.14 -12.25 24.57
CA LEU A 217 21.52 -12.96 25.80
C LEU A 217 22.64 -13.97 25.53
N GLN A 218 23.40 -14.29 26.58
CA GLN A 218 24.36 -15.41 26.60
C GLN A 218 23.72 -16.58 27.34
N HIS A 219 23.76 -17.77 26.75
CA HIS A 219 23.28 -19.01 27.36
C HIS A 219 24.31 -20.13 27.19
N GLU A 220 24.11 -21.24 27.90
CA GLU A 220 25.00 -22.40 27.83
C GLU A 220 25.07 -23.01 26.42
N SER A 221 26.23 -23.59 26.09
CA SER A 221 26.36 -24.49 24.93
C SER A 221 25.67 -25.83 25.23
N PRO A 222 25.15 -26.56 24.21
CA PRO A 222 24.42 -27.82 24.41
C PRO A 222 25.15 -28.86 25.27
N ASP A 223 26.49 -28.86 25.26
CA ASP A 223 27.33 -29.83 25.98
C ASP A 223 27.79 -29.37 27.39
N SER A 224 27.31 -28.21 27.86
CA SER A 224 27.71 -27.65 29.16
C SER A 224 27.03 -28.37 30.33
N LYS A 225 27.80 -28.65 31.38
CA LYS A 225 27.25 -29.13 32.67
C LYS A 225 26.55 -28.03 33.47
N GLU A 226 26.90 -26.77 33.24
CA GLU A 226 26.27 -25.61 33.88
C GLU A 226 25.25 -24.98 32.92
N LYS A 227 24.01 -24.81 33.38
CA LYS A 227 22.94 -24.15 32.62
C LYS A 227 22.68 -22.75 33.16
N PHE A 228 22.64 -21.75 32.27
CA PHE A 228 22.48 -20.37 32.67
C PHE A 228 21.92 -19.44 31.59
N LEU A 229 21.29 -18.35 32.03
CA LEU A 229 20.94 -17.20 31.21
C LEU A 229 21.66 -15.96 31.72
N LYS A 230 22.29 -15.20 30.82
CA LYS A 230 22.99 -13.96 31.16
C LYS A 230 22.61 -12.83 30.21
N PHE A 231 22.17 -11.72 30.80
CA PHE A 231 21.86 -10.47 30.14
C PHE A 231 22.90 -9.42 30.53
N GLN A 232 23.57 -8.82 29.54
CA GLN A 232 24.47 -7.68 29.76
C GLN A 232 23.75 -6.38 29.40
N LEU A 233 23.55 -5.51 30.38
CA LEU A 233 22.77 -4.29 30.23
C LEU A 233 23.70 -3.11 29.87
N SER A 234 24.16 -3.14 28.62
CA SER A 234 24.99 -2.08 28.00
C SER A 234 24.13 -1.09 27.20
N HIS A 235 24.70 0.07 26.86
CA HIS A 235 24.05 1.03 25.96
C HIS A 235 23.74 0.44 24.57
N SER A 236 24.47 -0.58 24.11
CA SER A 236 24.18 -1.24 22.83
C SER A 236 22.92 -2.11 22.87
N LEU A 237 22.53 -2.60 24.04
CA LEU A 237 21.29 -3.38 24.22
C LEU A 237 20.03 -2.51 23.98
N LEU A 238 20.11 -1.19 24.23
CA LEU A 238 19.02 -0.21 23.98
C LEU A 238 18.58 -0.15 22.53
N LEU A 239 19.46 -0.53 21.59
CA LEU A 239 19.19 -0.51 20.16
C LEU A 239 18.69 -1.87 19.64
N SER A 240 18.59 -2.90 20.50
CA SER A 240 18.10 -4.22 20.08
C SER A 240 16.59 -4.19 19.86
N ALA A 241 16.13 -4.84 18.78
CA ALA A 241 14.73 -4.85 18.39
C ALA A 241 13.80 -5.39 19.49
N GLY A 242 14.24 -6.41 20.25
CA GLY A 242 13.47 -6.95 21.38
C GLY A 242 13.33 -5.98 22.54
N LEU A 243 14.38 -5.24 22.92
CA LEU A 243 14.29 -4.27 24.01
C LEU A 243 13.49 -3.02 23.61
N VAL A 244 13.57 -2.59 22.35
CA VAL A 244 12.72 -1.51 21.80
C VAL A 244 11.24 -1.92 21.85
N LYS A 245 10.92 -3.18 21.54
CA LYS A 245 9.57 -3.74 21.65
C LYS A 245 9.06 -3.78 23.09
N LEU A 246 9.94 -4.04 24.07
CA LEU A 246 9.62 -4.02 25.51
C LEU A 246 9.48 -2.59 26.08
N THR A 247 10.25 -1.62 25.57
CA THR A 247 10.30 -0.23 26.09
C THR A 247 9.32 0.72 25.40
N LEU A 248 8.88 0.42 24.18
CA LEU A 248 7.76 1.12 23.54
C LEU A 248 6.47 0.74 24.27
N SER A 249 6.17 1.43 25.37
CA SER A 249 4.77 1.61 25.73
C SER A 249 4.10 2.28 24.52
N ASN A 250 3.16 1.55 23.91
CA ASN A 250 2.31 2.08 22.86
C ASN A 250 1.61 3.38 23.30
N ASP A 251 1.51 3.64 24.61
CA ASP A 251 0.83 4.80 25.19
C ASP A 251 1.57 6.11 24.89
N VAL A 252 2.90 6.17 24.99
CA VAL A 252 3.64 7.41 24.71
C VAL A 252 3.57 7.78 23.22
N SER A 253 3.75 6.80 22.34
CA SER A 253 3.61 7.01 20.89
C SER A 253 2.17 7.38 20.51
N ALA A 254 1.17 6.76 21.16
CA ALA A 254 -0.23 7.10 20.98
C ALA A 254 -0.58 8.48 21.55
N MET A 255 0.04 8.92 22.64
CA MET A 255 -0.13 10.28 23.20
C MET A 255 0.45 11.34 22.26
N VAL A 256 1.65 11.10 21.72
CA VAL A 256 2.32 12.03 20.79
C VAL A 256 1.56 12.13 19.48
N LEU A 257 1.22 10.99 18.86
CA LEU A 257 0.49 10.96 17.58
C LEU A 257 -1.01 11.20 17.76
N GLY A 258 -1.54 11.11 18.98
CA GLY A 258 -2.89 11.57 19.33
C GLY A 258 -2.98 13.08 19.55
N ASN A 259 -1.85 13.80 19.60
CA ASN A 259 -1.83 15.25 19.73
C ASN A 259 -2.07 15.93 18.35
N PRO A 260 -3.15 16.72 18.19
CA PRO A 260 -3.47 17.36 16.91
C PRO A 260 -2.40 18.31 16.38
N LEU A 261 -1.66 19.01 17.24
CA LEU A 261 -0.63 19.97 16.80
C LEU A 261 0.57 19.25 16.19
N ILE A 262 1.00 18.16 16.82
CA ILE A 262 2.10 17.33 16.32
C ILE A 262 1.66 16.61 15.04
N MET A 263 0.51 15.95 15.09
CA MET A 263 -0.04 15.21 13.96
C MET A 263 -0.26 16.11 12.73
N LYS A 264 -0.68 17.37 12.92
CA LYS A 264 -0.80 18.35 11.82
C LYS A 264 0.54 18.60 11.11
N ARG A 265 1.66 18.62 11.83
CA ARG A 265 2.99 18.78 11.23
C ARG A 265 3.42 17.51 10.51
N VAL A 266 3.17 16.34 11.10
CA VAL A 266 3.48 15.03 10.50
C VAL A 266 2.73 14.84 9.19
N ILE A 267 1.40 15.01 9.19
CA ILE A 267 0.57 14.79 7.99
C ILE A 267 0.96 15.72 6.85
N ARG A 268 1.36 16.98 7.12
CA ARG A 268 1.83 17.91 6.09
C ARG A 268 3.05 17.41 5.31
N SER A 269 3.87 16.57 5.92
CA SER A 269 5.04 15.95 5.26
C SER A 269 4.72 14.62 4.58
N PHE A 270 3.50 14.10 4.73
CA PHE A 270 3.13 12.75 4.31
C PHE A 270 2.26 12.79 3.06
N GLY A 271 2.60 11.94 2.08
CA GLY A 271 1.70 11.63 0.97
C GLY A 271 0.47 10.84 1.43
N TYR A 272 -0.56 10.79 0.59
CA TYR A 272 -1.85 10.16 0.86
C TYR A 272 -1.73 8.76 1.50
N TRP A 273 -0.89 7.87 0.95
CA TRP A 273 -0.72 6.52 1.48
C TRP A 273 -0.16 6.46 2.90
N ASN A 274 0.75 7.36 3.24
CA ASN A 274 1.33 7.40 4.59
C ASN A 274 0.30 7.89 5.60
N VAL A 275 -0.58 8.83 5.22
CA VAL A 275 -1.72 9.26 6.04
C VAL A 275 -2.69 8.10 6.27
N GLN A 276 -3.03 7.33 5.23
CA GLN A 276 -3.91 6.17 5.39
C GLN A 276 -3.28 5.07 6.26
N ARG A 277 -1.96 4.87 6.18
CA ARG A 277 -1.23 3.96 7.08
C ARG A 277 -1.32 4.43 8.53
N LEU A 278 -1.12 5.73 8.79
CA LEU A 278 -1.28 6.31 10.13
C LEU A 278 -2.71 6.09 10.66
N ARG A 279 -3.75 6.29 9.85
CA ARG A 279 -5.14 6.04 10.29
C ARG A 279 -5.41 4.59 10.70
N LYS A 280 -4.61 3.63 10.23
CA LYS A 280 -4.76 2.21 10.54
C LYS A 280 -4.06 1.78 11.83
N THR A 281 -3.18 2.60 12.41
CA THR A 281 -2.35 2.19 13.57
C THR A 281 -3.11 2.11 14.88
N SER A 282 -3.88 3.15 15.26
CA SER A 282 -4.65 3.16 16.51
C SER A 282 -5.91 4.02 16.44
N ARG A 283 -6.85 3.80 17.37
CA ARG A 283 -8.09 4.61 17.47
C ARG A 283 -7.79 6.08 17.76
N GLY A 284 -6.88 6.38 18.69
CA GLY A 284 -6.50 7.76 19.01
C GLY A 284 -5.87 8.51 17.84
N ILE A 285 -4.97 7.84 17.11
CA ILE A 285 -4.34 8.40 15.91
C ILE A 285 -5.39 8.62 14.81
N ARG A 286 -6.27 7.65 14.58
CA ARG A 286 -7.37 7.79 13.62
C ARG A 286 -8.27 8.97 13.95
N SER A 287 -8.75 9.07 15.19
CA SER A 287 -9.57 10.20 15.64
C SER A 287 -8.84 11.53 15.46
N CYS A 288 -7.53 11.58 15.72
CA CYS A 288 -6.73 12.78 15.51
C CYS A 288 -6.59 13.14 14.02
N VAL A 289 -6.33 12.17 13.14
CA VAL A 289 -6.27 12.40 11.68
C VAL A 289 -7.64 12.84 11.16
N ASP A 290 -8.72 12.18 11.59
CA ASP A 290 -10.09 12.49 11.21
C ASP A 290 -10.55 13.85 11.74
N PHE A 291 -10.06 14.29 12.91
CA PHE A 291 -10.23 15.64 13.43
C PHE A 291 -9.50 16.68 12.58
N LEU A 292 -8.27 16.39 12.16
CA LEU A 292 -7.43 17.29 11.36
C LEU A 292 -7.89 17.42 9.90
N LYS A 293 -8.61 16.42 9.38
CA LYS A 293 -9.21 16.40 8.02
C LYS A 293 -8.19 16.81 6.95
N PRO A 294 -7.08 16.07 6.80
CA PRO A 294 -6.05 16.44 5.84
C PRO A 294 -6.59 16.41 4.41
N VAL A 295 -6.05 17.31 3.58
CA VAL A 295 -6.32 17.33 2.15
C VAL A 295 -5.81 16.02 1.54
N THR A 296 -6.63 15.41 0.70
CA THR A 296 -6.24 14.24 -0.09
C THR A 296 -5.68 14.70 -1.43
N HIS A 297 -4.64 14.00 -1.88
CA HIS A 297 -3.98 14.21 -3.17
C HIS A 297 -4.10 12.91 -3.96
N ILE A 298 -5.31 12.65 -4.46
CA ILE A 298 -5.62 11.53 -5.34
C ILE A 298 -5.69 12.03 -6.78
N ASP A 299 -5.00 11.34 -7.68
CA ASP A 299 -5.02 11.69 -9.11
C ASP A 299 -6.13 10.93 -9.82
N GLU A 300 -6.25 9.62 -9.57
CA GLU A 300 -7.32 8.81 -10.17
C GLU A 300 -8.08 8.00 -9.12
N TYR A 301 -9.40 7.94 -9.27
CA TYR A 301 -10.27 7.12 -8.45
C TYR A 301 -11.19 6.30 -9.35
N MET A 302 -11.13 4.97 -9.23
CA MET A 302 -11.93 4.08 -10.04
C MET A 302 -12.68 3.07 -9.18
N VAL A 303 -13.93 2.81 -9.55
CA VAL A 303 -14.78 1.80 -8.90
C VAL A 303 -15.33 0.84 -9.95
N PHE A 304 -15.15 -0.45 -9.71
CA PHE A 304 -15.50 -1.52 -10.62
C PHE A 304 -16.48 -2.48 -9.94
N PHE A 305 -17.74 -2.43 -10.36
CA PHE A 305 -18.74 -3.43 -10.06
C PHE A 305 -18.71 -4.52 -11.14
N LEU A 306 -17.62 -5.28 -11.21
CA LEU A 306 -17.57 -6.52 -12.01
C LEU A 306 -18.33 -7.65 -11.33
N SER A 307 -18.43 -7.60 -10.00
CA SER A 307 -19.25 -8.49 -9.19
C SER A 307 -20.16 -7.66 -8.28
N ASP A 308 -21.39 -8.13 -8.08
CA ASP A 308 -22.39 -7.49 -7.22
C ASP A 308 -22.08 -7.61 -5.72
N ILE A 309 -21.35 -8.65 -5.32
CA ILE A 309 -20.95 -8.89 -3.91
C ILE A 309 -19.49 -8.51 -3.64
N HIS A 310 -18.65 -8.45 -4.68
CA HIS A 310 -17.22 -8.19 -4.57
C HIS A 310 -16.75 -7.07 -5.52
N PRO A 311 -17.31 -5.84 -5.40
CA PRO A 311 -16.81 -4.72 -6.16
C PRO A 311 -15.36 -4.41 -5.79
N ARG A 312 -14.67 -3.71 -6.68
CA ARG A 312 -13.28 -3.31 -6.50
C ARG A 312 -13.16 -1.79 -6.55
N ALA A 313 -12.25 -1.23 -5.78
CA ALA A 313 -11.81 0.15 -5.98
C ALA A 313 -10.32 0.19 -6.24
N TYR A 314 -9.91 1.23 -6.95
CA TYR A 314 -8.53 1.51 -7.32
C TYR A 314 -8.27 3.00 -7.11
N ILE A 315 -7.15 3.33 -6.48
CA ILE A 315 -6.66 4.70 -6.34
C ILE A 315 -5.25 4.78 -6.91
N GLU A 316 -5.00 5.86 -7.65
CA GLU A 316 -3.67 6.25 -8.11
C GLU A 316 -3.25 7.60 -7.51
N THR A 317 -1.98 7.67 -7.11
CA THR A 317 -1.34 8.89 -6.58
C THR A 317 0.05 9.04 -7.19
N GLY A 318 0.25 10.05 -8.03
CA GLY A 318 1.44 10.27 -8.82
C GLY A 318 1.72 9.17 -9.86
N ARG A 319 2.82 9.30 -10.61
CA ARG A 319 3.17 8.45 -11.75
C ARG A 319 3.41 6.95 -11.47
N TYR A 320 3.48 6.51 -10.20
CA TYR A 320 3.99 5.16 -9.88
C TYR A 320 3.32 4.45 -8.70
N TRP A 321 2.32 5.04 -8.04
CA TRP A 321 1.74 4.44 -6.85
C TRP A 321 0.24 4.25 -7.01
N SER A 322 -0.14 2.99 -7.23
CA SER A 322 -1.54 2.60 -7.22
C SER A 322 -1.80 1.46 -6.26
N ARG A 323 -3.04 1.39 -5.77
CA ARG A 323 -3.54 0.24 -5.01
C ARG A 323 -4.97 -0.04 -5.40
N SER A 324 -5.27 -1.32 -5.54
CA SER A 324 -6.63 -1.84 -5.63
C SER A 324 -6.99 -2.65 -4.40
N TRP A 325 -8.28 -2.70 -4.09
CA TRP A 325 -8.83 -3.63 -3.11
C TRP A 325 -10.21 -4.11 -3.51
N ILE A 326 -10.65 -5.19 -2.88
CA ILE A 326 -11.92 -5.88 -3.14
C ILE A 326 -12.78 -5.79 -1.88
N TYR A 327 -14.01 -5.33 -2.01
CA TYR A 327 -14.96 -5.23 -0.91
C TYR A 327 -15.75 -6.54 -0.73
N GLY A 328 -16.34 -6.75 0.44
CA GLY A 328 -17.18 -7.93 0.71
C GLY A 328 -16.45 -9.28 0.78
N LYS A 329 -15.13 -9.35 0.57
CA LYS A 329 -14.35 -10.61 0.50
C LYS A 329 -14.49 -11.51 1.73
N HIS A 330 -14.64 -10.92 2.91
CA HIS A 330 -14.73 -11.63 4.18
C HIS A 330 -16.15 -11.63 4.76
N GLU A 331 -17.12 -11.07 4.05
CA GLU A 331 -18.49 -11.03 4.53
C GLU A 331 -19.22 -12.33 4.25
N THR A 332 -19.83 -12.89 5.28
CA THR A 332 -20.62 -14.12 5.18
C THR A 332 -22.08 -13.81 5.48
N SER A 333 -22.96 -14.12 4.53
CA SER A 333 -24.42 -14.04 4.70
C SER A 333 -25.07 -15.02 3.74
N LYS A 334 -26.16 -15.68 4.17
CA LYS A 334 -26.99 -16.51 3.29
C LYS A 334 -27.79 -15.67 2.29
N ASN A 335 -28.02 -14.40 2.59
CA ASN A 335 -28.74 -13.47 1.74
C ASN A 335 -27.76 -12.65 0.88
N ARG A 336 -27.79 -12.88 -0.43
CA ARG A 336 -26.94 -12.21 -1.43
C ARG A 336 -27.18 -10.70 -1.48
N ASN A 337 -28.43 -10.25 -1.42
CA ASN A 337 -28.74 -8.81 -1.42
C ASN A 337 -28.15 -8.09 -0.21
N VAL A 338 -28.09 -8.75 0.95
CA VAL A 338 -27.42 -8.19 2.14
C VAL A 338 -25.91 -8.05 1.91
N LEU A 339 -25.26 -9.00 1.23
CA LEU A 339 -23.85 -8.89 0.85
C LEU A 339 -23.62 -7.72 -0.11
N CYS A 340 -24.44 -7.59 -1.15
CA CYS A 340 -24.37 -6.48 -2.10
C CYS A 340 -24.48 -5.12 -1.40
N GLN A 341 -25.47 -4.96 -0.52
CA GLN A 341 -25.70 -3.71 0.20
C GLN A 341 -24.55 -3.34 1.13
N LYS A 342 -23.98 -4.31 1.85
CA LYS A 342 -22.83 -4.07 2.71
C LYS A 342 -21.59 -3.71 1.90
N ALA A 343 -21.32 -4.41 0.80
CA ALA A 343 -20.22 -4.10 -0.09
C ALA A 343 -20.35 -2.69 -0.70
N GLN A 344 -21.55 -2.32 -1.19
CA GLN A 344 -21.82 -0.97 -1.68
C GLN A 344 -21.67 0.10 -0.58
N ALA A 345 -22.15 -0.17 0.63
CA ALA A 345 -21.99 0.76 1.76
C ALA A 345 -20.51 0.98 2.10
N GLN A 346 -19.67 -0.05 2.04
CA GLN A 346 -18.22 0.09 2.22
C GLN A 346 -17.58 0.92 1.11
N VAL A 347 -17.94 0.67 -0.16
CA VAL A 347 -17.44 1.46 -1.30
C VAL A 347 -17.79 2.94 -1.13
N LEU A 348 -19.03 3.25 -0.77
CA LEU A 348 -19.52 4.61 -0.55
C LEU A 348 -18.83 5.29 0.63
N HIS A 349 -18.66 4.57 1.74
CA HIS A 349 -17.94 5.06 2.90
C HIS A 349 -16.49 5.41 2.56
N ASP A 350 -15.78 4.50 1.89
CA ASP A 350 -14.40 4.75 1.46
C ASP A 350 -14.33 5.89 0.45
N PHE A 351 -15.28 6.00 -0.48
CA PHE A 351 -15.37 7.12 -1.41
C PHE A 351 -15.51 8.46 -0.66
N GLU A 352 -16.43 8.55 0.30
CA GLU A 352 -16.63 9.76 1.11
C GLU A 352 -15.38 10.09 1.94
N VAL A 353 -14.75 9.07 2.53
CA VAL A 353 -13.54 9.24 3.34
C VAL A 353 -12.36 9.72 2.50
N ASN A 354 -12.19 9.18 1.29
CA ASN A 354 -11.03 9.45 0.43
C ASN A 354 -11.20 10.74 -0.37
N LEU A 355 -12.39 11.02 -0.87
CA LEU A 355 -12.65 12.18 -1.72
C LEU A 355 -13.33 13.32 -0.96
N GLY A 356 -13.94 13.12 0.20
CA GLY A 356 -14.72 14.14 0.91
C GLY A 356 -13.97 15.45 1.22
N ARG A 357 -12.63 15.42 1.27
CA ARG A 357 -11.76 16.61 1.44
C ARG A 357 -10.79 16.83 0.27
N GLN A 358 -10.93 16.06 -0.80
CA GLN A 358 -10.19 16.29 -2.03
C GLN A 358 -10.54 17.68 -2.56
N ASN A 359 -9.53 18.55 -2.65
CA ASN A 359 -9.63 19.90 -3.22
C ASN A 359 -8.76 20.09 -4.46
N THR A 360 -7.86 19.15 -4.74
CA THR A 360 -7.13 19.05 -6.00
C THR A 360 -7.99 18.41 -7.07
N CYS A 361 -7.71 18.75 -8.33
CA CYS A 361 -8.40 18.19 -9.46
C CYS A 361 -7.95 16.75 -9.71
N LEU A 362 -8.87 15.78 -9.72
CA LEU A 362 -8.58 14.42 -10.17
C LEU A 362 -8.29 14.45 -11.68
N GLU A 363 -7.27 13.73 -12.10
CA GLU A 363 -7.06 13.42 -13.51
C GLU A 363 -8.22 12.57 -14.05
N LYS A 364 -8.70 11.58 -13.27
CA LYS A 364 -9.77 10.68 -13.71
C LYS A 364 -10.67 10.19 -12.58
N LEU A 365 -11.98 10.20 -12.85
CA LEU A 365 -12.99 9.52 -12.05
C LEU A 365 -13.72 8.49 -12.93
N LYS A 366 -13.64 7.22 -12.56
CA LYS A 366 -14.18 6.11 -13.37
C LYS A 366 -15.12 5.22 -12.58
N PHE A 367 -16.27 4.88 -13.17
CA PHE A 367 -17.18 3.86 -12.66
C PHE A 367 -17.50 2.84 -13.74
N ILE A 368 -17.50 1.56 -13.40
CA ILE A 368 -17.92 0.45 -14.28
C ILE A 368 -18.97 -0.38 -13.55
N PHE A 369 -20.15 -0.54 -14.15
CA PHE A 369 -21.27 -1.30 -13.60
C PHE A 369 -21.67 -2.51 -14.45
N SER A 370 -20.69 -3.21 -15.02
CA SER A 370 -20.95 -4.33 -15.94
C SER A 370 -21.39 -5.63 -15.27
N TYR A 371 -21.11 -5.82 -13.98
CA TYR A 371 -21.40 -7.04 -13.20
C TYR A 371 -21.05 -8.35 -13.93
N ILE A 372 -20.04 -8.29 -14.80
CA ILE A 372 -19.76 -9.36 -15.76
C ILE A 372 -19.33 -10.66 -15.07
N ASP A 373 -18.59 -10.57 -13.96
CA ASP A 373 -18.17 -11.74 -13.17
C ASP A 373 -19.37 -12.38 -12.47
N THR A 374 -20.41 -11.61 -12.18
CA THR A 374 -21.65 -12.10 -11.59
C THR A 374 -22.50 -12.79 -12.64
N LEU A 375 -22.67 -12.17 -13.81
CA LEU A 375 -23.47 -12.67 -14.91
C LEU A 375 -22.86 -13.92 -15.57
N GLN A 376 -21.54 -14.08 -15.56
CA GLN A 376 -20.85 -15.27 -16.09
C GLN A 376 -20.83 -16.48 -15.15
N LYS A 377 -21.06 -16.27 -13.85
CA LYS A 377 -20.90 -17.33 -12.83
C LYS A 377 -22.13 -18.20 -12.65
N GLU A 378 -23.27 -17.82 -13.22
CA GLU A 378 -24.44 -18.68 -13.21
C GLU A 378 -24.21 -19.80 -14.23
N GLU A 379 -24.63 -21.02 -13.90
CA GLU A 379 -24.55 -22.22 -14.76
C GLU A 379 -25.33 -22.08 -16.10
N ASN A 380 -25.82 -20.87 -16.38
CA ASN A 380 -26.67 -20.51 -17.49
C ASN A 380 -25.91 -19.55 -18.43
N PRO A 381 -25.64 -19.94 -19.68
CA PRO A 381 -24.92 -19.10 -20.65
C PRO A 381 -25.69 -17.82 -21.03
N ASN A 382 -26.95 -17.68 -20.61
CA ASN A 382 -27.79 -16.49 -20.81
C ASN A 382 -28.47 -16.09 -19.48
N PRO A 383 -27.99 -15.03 -18.80
CA PRO A 383 -28.62 -14.52 -17.58
C PRO A 383 -30.07 -14.08 -17.84
N SER A 384 -30.95 -14.23 -16.84
CA SER A 384 -32.35 -13.83 -16.97
C SER A 384 -32.51 -12.31 -16.98
N ILE A 385 -33.57 -11.82 -17.63
CA ILE A 385 -33.95 -10.39 -17.61
C ILE A 385 -34.13 -9.89 -16.17
N GLU A 386 -34.66 -10.74 -15.29
CA GLU A 386 -34.86 -10.44 -13.86
C GLU A 386 -33.53 -10.16 -13.14
N GLU A 387 -32.45 -10.87 -13.47
CA GLU A 387 -31.13 -10.63 -12.89
C GLU A 387 -30.56 -9.30 -13.38
N PHE A 388 -30.70 -8.96 -14.67
CA PHE A 388 -30.33 -7.63 -15.17
C PHE A 388 -31.13 -6.51 -14.48
N GLN A 389 -32.44 -6.69 -14.28
CA GLN A 389 -33.27 -5.73 -13.55
C GLN A 389 -32.79 -5.54 -12.12
N ARG A 390 -32.44 -6.63 -11.43
CA ARG A 390 -31.88 -6.59 -10.07
C ARG A 390 -30.57 -5.81 -10.03
N LEU A 391 -29.65 -6.07 -10.96
CA LEU A 391 -28.35 -5.40 -11.03
C LEU A 391 -28.48 -3.91 -11.38
N ASN A 392 -29.37 -3.56 -12.30
CA ASN A 392 -29.69 -2.16 -12.60
C ASN A 392 -30.24 -1.43 -11.37
N GLN A 393 -31.09 -2.10 -10.58
CA GLN A 393 -31.60 -1.52 -9.34
C GLN A 393 -30.49 -1.32 -8.30
N LEU A 394 -29.49 -2.21 -8.23
CA LEU A 394 -28.31 -2.01 -7.40
C LEU A 394 -27.47 -0.80 -7.85
N THR A 395 -27.31 -0.60 -9.16
CA THR A 395 -26.62 0.58 -9.72
C THR A 395 -27.35 1.87 -9.37
N ILE A 396 -28.68 1.91 -9.55
CA ILE A 396 -29.51 3.08 -9.22
C ILE A 396 -29.40 3.41 -7.72
N GLN A 397 -29.46 2.41 -6.84
CA GLN A 397 -29.31 2.61 -5.39
C GLN A 397 -27.93 3.15 -5.00
N PHE A 398 -26.87 2.61 -5.62
CA PHE A 398 -25.51 3.08 -5.39
C PHE A 398 -25.34 4.54 -5.83
N LEU A 399 -25.78 4.87 -7.05
CA LEU A 399 -25.68 6.21 -7.61
C LEU A 399 -26.53 7.23 -6.83
N GLY A 400 -27.70 6.83 -6.32
CA GLY A 400 -28.53 7.70 -5.49
C GLY A 400 -27.82 8.10 -4.19
N LYS A 401 -27.15 7.14 -3.54
CA LYS A 401 -26.33 7.43 -2.35
C LYS A 401 -25.06 8.21 -2.69
N LEU A 402 -24.43 7.92 -3.83
CA LEU A 402 -23.26 8.68 -4.30
C LEU A 402 -23.65 10.14 -4.55
N LYS A 403 -24.79 10.39 -5.18
CA LYS A 403 -25.39 11.72 -5.36
C LYS A 403 -25.59 12.44 -4.02
N GLU A 404 -26.09 11.78 -3.00
CA GLU A 404 -26.20 12.36 -1.65
C GLU A 404 -24.84 12.74 -1.06
N ILE A 405 -23.81 11.90 -1.23
CA ILE A 405 -22.46 12.19 -0.75
C ILE A 405 -21.88 13.40 -1.48
N LEU A 406 -22.02 13.43 -2.80
CA LEU A 406 -21.53 14.53 -3.64
C LEU A 406 -22.25 15.85 -3.34
N SER A 407 -23.57 15.82 -3.10
CA SER A 407 -24.37 17.02 -2.80
C SER A 407 -24.11 17.62 -1.42
N ARG A 408 -23.68 16.81 -0.44
CA ARG A 408 -23.28 17.30 0.90
C ARG A 408 -21.93 18.01 0.91
N ARG A 409 -21.15 17.92 -0.17
CA ARG A 409 -19.86 18.60 -0.25
C ARG A 409 -20.07 20.12 -0.30
N SER A 410 -19.24 20.84 0.45
CA SER A 410 -19.18 22.30 0.40
C SER A 410 -18.69 22.86 -0.94
N GLN A 411 -18.06 22.02 -1.76
CA GLN A 411 -17.50 22.38 -3.07
C GLN A 411 -17.68 21.21 -4.04
N LEU A 412 -17.94 21.53 -5.31
CA LEU A 412 -18.02 20.56 -6.40
C LEU A 412 -16.73 19.75 -6.50
N LEU A 413 -16.86 18.48 -6.88
CA LEU A 413 -15.68 17.63 -7.04
C LEU A 413 -14.96 17.99 -8.34
N LYS A 414 -13.69 18.37 -8.23
CA LYS A 414 -12.85 18.73 -9.38
C LYS A 414 -12.34 17.47 -10.06
N VAL A 415 -12.76 17.24 -11.31
CA VAL A 415 -12.41 16.06 -12.11
C VAL A 415 -12.12 16.53 -13.53
N LYS A 416 -11.04 16.06 -14.17
CA LYS A 416 -10.75 16.33 -15.59
C LYS A 416 -11.43 15.36 -16.53
N VAL A 417 -11.39 14.07 -16.23
CA VAL A 417 -11.98 13.00 -17.06
C VAL A 417 -13.00 12.22 -16.25
N LEU A 418 -14.25 12.21 -16.72
CA LEU A 418 -15.31 11.35 -16.19
C LEU A 418 -15.55 10.19 -17.15
N GLU A 419 -15.41 8.96 -16.66
CA GLU A 419 -15.71 7.73 -17.41
C GLU A 419 -16.82 6.92 -16.70
N LEU A 420 -17.97 6.74 -17.35
CA LEU A 420 -19.09 5.94 -16.84
C LEU A 420 -19.42 4.80 -17.80
N LEU A 421 -19.11 3.56 -17.42
CA LEU A 421 -19.34 2.40 -18.26
C LEU A 421 -20.50 1.54 -17.74
N CYS A 422 -21.33 1.05 -18.67
CA CYS A 422 -22.60 0.39 -18.39
C CYS A 422 -23.57 1.32 -17.63
N CYS A 423 -23.71 2.56 -18.12
CA CYS A 423 -24.53 3.60 -17.52
C CYS A 423 -25.48 4.24 -18.53
N THR A 424 -26.69 4.61 -18.09
CA THR A 424 -27.64 5.39 -18.89
C THR A 424 -27.49 6.89 -18.65
N ASP A 425 -28.23 7.70 -19.40
CA ASP A 425 -28.43 9.13 -19.21
C ASP A 425 -28.89 9.48 -17.78
N ASP A 426 -29.88 8.75 -17.24
CA ASP A 426 -30.32 8.88 -15.84
C ASP A 426 -29.16 8.68 -14.84
N ASN A 427 -28.22 7.79 -15.15
CA ASN A 427 -27.06 7.52 -14.30
C ASN A 427 -26.03 8.66 -14.41
N LEU A 428 -25.77 9.16 -15.62
CA LEU A 428 -24.91 10.33 -15.84
C LEU A 428 -25.43 11.54 -15.07
N MET A 429 -26.74 11.78 -15.08
CA MET A 429 -27.39 12.89 -14.39
C MET A 429 -27.28 12.82 -12.85
N GLN A 430 -26.99 11.65 -12.27
CA GLN A 430 -26.75 11.51 -10.83
C GLN A 430 -25.33 11.90 -10.40
N ILE A 431 -24.38 12.02 -11.34
CA ILE A 431 -22.98 12.35 -11.05
C ILE A 431 -22.59 13.70 -11.63
N LEU A 432 -22.84 13.91 -12.94
CA LEU A 432 -22.31 15.04 -13.70
C LEU A 432 -22.62 16.41 -13.08
N PRO A 433 -23.84 16.72 -12.59
CA PRO A 433 -24.16 18.03 -12.00
C PRO A 433 -23.34 18.38 -10.76
N TYR A 434 -22.68 17.41 -10.12
CA TYR A 434 -21.92 17.58 -8.90
C TYR A 434 -20.40 17.70 -9.12
N LEU A 435 -19.97 17.76 -10.38
CA LEU A 435 -18.57 17.97 -10.77
C LEU A 435 -18.30 19.45 -11.08
N ASP A 436 -17.08 19.92 -10.83
CA ASP A 436 -16.67 21.29 -11.13
C ASP A 436 -16.56 21.49 -12.65
N PRO A 437 -17.40 22.36 -13.25
CA PRO A 437 -17.44 22.53 -14.71
C PRO A 437 -16.16 23.15 -15.27
N ASN A 438 -15.40 23.92 -14.48
CA ASN A 438 -14.17 24.56 -14.95
C ASN A 438 -12.98 23.58 -15.03
N CYS A 439 -13.10 22.43 -14.36
CA CYS A 439 -12.06 21.41 -14.35
C CYS A 439 -12.33 20.31 -15.38
N LEU A 440 -13.59 20.03 -15.68
CA LEU A 440 -14.03 18.92 -16.51
C LEU A 440 -13.66 19.16 -17.98
N LYS A 441 -12.92 18.22 -18.56
CA LYS A 441 -12.43 18.28 -19.95
C LYS A 441 -13.05 17.21 -20.82
N ASN A 442 -13.18 15.98 -20.31
CA ASN A 442 -13.67 14.85 -21.07
C ASN A 442 -14.80 14.13 -20.33
N ILE A 443 -15.90 13.88 -21.05
CA ILE A 443 -17.04 13.07 -20.61
C ILE A 443 -17.11 11.84 -21.52
N GLU A 444 -16.89 10.65 -20.96
CA GLU A 444 -17.03 9.38 -21.66
C GLU A 444 -18.12 8.52 -20.99
N VAL A 445 -19.09 8.08 -21.78
CA VAL A 445 -20.18 7.22 -21.33
C VAL A 445 -20.39 6.07 -22.31
N ASN A 446 -20.37 4.84 -21.81
CA ASN A 446 -20.84 3.67 -22.55
C ASN A 446 -22.13 3.17 -21.88
N ASP A 447 -23.19 3.01 -22.66
CA ASP A 447 -24.41 2.35 -22.19
C ASP A 447 -24.18 0.85 -21.98
N PRO A 448 -25.13 0.15 -21.33
CA PRO A 448 -25.00 -1.29 -21.14
C PRO A 448 -24.73 -2.04 -22.44
N ARG A 449 -25.53 -1.83 -23.51
CA ARG A 449 -25.36 -2.50 -24.81
C ARG A 449 -23.92 -2.39 -25.30
N SER A 450 -23.43 -1.16 -25.45
CA SER A 450 -22.10 -0.90 -26.01
C SER A 450 -20.99 -1.49 -25.13
N GLU A 451 -21.13 -1.42 -23.81
CA GLU A 451 -20.13 -1.95 -22.90
C GLU A 451 -20.05 -3.48 -22.96
N TYR A 452 -21.18 -4.19 -23.07
CA TYR A 452 -21.17 -5.66 -23.22
C TYR A 452 -20.64 -6.09 -24.60
N GLU A 453 -20.97 -5.37 -25.67
CA GLU A 453 -20.39 -5.59 -27.02
C GLU A 453 -18.86 -5.43 -26.98
N ARG A 454 -18.37 -4.36 -26.33
CA ARG A 454 -16.93 -4.08 -26.14
C ARG A 454 -16.22 -5.18 -25.35
N LEU A 455 -16.91 -5.85 -24.44
CA LEU A 455 -16.39 -6.97 -23.65
C LEU A 455 -16.40 -8.32 -24.39
N GLY A 456 -16.75 -8.31 -25.68
CA GLY A 456 -16.69 -9.46 -26.58
C GLY A 456 -17.94 -10.33 -26.53
N ASP A 457 -19.12 -9.73 -26.35
CA ASP A 457 -20.44 -10.40 -26.37
C ASP A 457 -20.56 -11.63 -25.46
N ARG A 458 -19.75 -11.70 -24.41
CA ARG A 458 -19.76 -12.82 -23.44
C ARG A 458 -21.10 -12.97 -22.75
N VAL A 459 -21.82 -11.85 -22.62
CA VAL A 459 -23.17 -11.73 -22.08
C VAL A 459 -23.89 -10.70 -22.95
N LYS A 460 -25.07 -11.04 -23.47
CA LYS A 460 -25.89 -10.10 -24.25
C LYS A 460 -26.84 -9.35 -23.32
N TYR A 461 -26.83 -8.03 -23.40
CA TYR A 461 -27.81 -7.22 -22.67
C TYR A 461 -29.21 -7.38 -23.30
N PRO A 462 -30.28 -7.55 -22.51
CA PRO A 462 -31.60 -7.78 -23.07
C PRO A 462 -32.11 -6.59 -23.87
N GLU A 463 -32.49 -6.82 -25.13
CA GLU A 463 -33.00 -5.78 -26.02
C GLU A 463 -34.26 -5.09 -25.45
N SER A 464 -35.12 -5.83 -24.75
CA SER A 464 -36.32 -5.31 -24.08
C SER A 464 -36.04 -4.31 -22.95
N MET A 465 -34.78 -4.25 -22.48
CA MET A 465 -34.33 -3.32 -21.44
C MET A 465 -33.58 -2.11 -22.00
N LEU A 466 -33.38 -2.04 -23.32
CA LEU A 466 -32.78 -0.88 -23.96
C LEU A 466 -33.73 0.31 -23.89
N LYS A 467 -33.16 1.47 -23.60
CA LYS A 467 -33.89 2.74 -23.53
C LYS A 467 -33.19 3.77 -24.41
N PRO A 468 -33.93 4.72 -25.00
CA PRO A 468 -33.33 5.87 -25.67
C PRO A 468 -32.42 6.63 -24.69
N PHE A 469 -31.28 7.12 -25.18
CA PHE A 469 -30.35 7.90 -24.38
C PHE A 469 -30.66 9.40 -24.56
N VAL A 470 -31.38 10.02 -23.63
CA VAL A 470 -31.93 11.37 -23.82
C VAL A 470 -31.01 12.42 -23.18
N LEU A 471 -30.57 13.40 -23.98
CA LEU A 471 -29.62 14.42 -23.54
C LEU A 471 -30.24 15.79 -23.24
N ASP A 472 -31.55 15.93 -23.42
CA ASP A 472 -32.28 17.20 -23.35
C ASP A 472 -31.96 18.05 -22.11
N GLU A 473 -31.94 17.44 -20.93
CA GLU A 473 -31.61 18.11 -19.67
C GLU A 473 -30.09 18.20 -19.43
N ILE A 474 -29.34 17.18 -19.86
CA ILE A 474 -27.89 17.07 -19.66
C ILE A 474 -27.15 18.18 -20.41
N CYS A 475 -27.56 18.51 -21.64
CA CYS A 475 -26.95 19.57 -22.45
C CYS A 475 -27.12 20.98 -21.86
N GLN A 476 -28.05 21.15 -20.90
CA GLN A 476 -28.26 22.43 -20.23
C GLN A 476 -27.28 22.67 -19.07
N LEU A 477 -26.56 21.63 -18.63
CA LEU A 477 -25.60 21.71 -17.52
C LEU A 477 -24.36 22.52 -17.89
N GLU A 478 -23.85 23.28 -16.92
CA GLU A 478 -22.58 24.01 -17.08
C GLU A 478 -21.40 23.07 -17.31
N GLN A 479 -21.46 21.85 -16.74
CA GLN A 479 -20.45 20.81 -16.97
C GLN A 479 -20.41 20.35 -18.42
N TRP A 480 -21.57 20.28 -19.09
CA TRP A 480 -21.65 19.96 -20.51
C TRP A 480 -21.07 21.09 -21.38
N LYS A 481 -21.46 22.34 -21.08
CA LYS A 481 -21.06 23.53 -21.83
C LYS A 481 -19.56 23.86 -21.73
N ASN A 482 -18.91 23.46 -20.65
CA ASN A 482 -17.49 23.73 -20.43
C ASN A 482 -16.55 22.57 -20.78
N ALA A 483 -17.07 21.35 -20.91
CA ALA A 483 -16.26 20.21 -21.32
C ALA A 483 -15.75 20.38 -22.76
N THR A 484 -14.57 19.83 -23.03
CA THR A 484 -13.85 20.00 -24.31
C THR A 484 -13.89 18.77 -25.21
N GLU A 485 -14.17 17.60 -24.65
CA GLU A 485 -14.25 16.33 -25.36
C GLU A 485 -15.45 15.53 -24.87
N LEU A 486 -16.11 14.84 -25.81
CA LEU A 486 -17.30 14.02 -25.55
C LEU A 486 -17.21 12.68 -26.28
N MET A 487 -17.50 11.60 -25.58
CA MET A 487 -17.66 10.27 -26.17
C MET A 487 -18.88 9.59 -25.54
N ILE A 488 -19.91 9.33 -26.32
CA ILE A 488 -21.08 8.57 -25.89
C ILE A 488 -21.28 7.41 -26.85
N ARG A 489 -21.14 6.19 -26.33
CA ARG A 489 -21.52 4.97 -27.04
C ARG A 489 -22.78 4.42 -26.40
N SER A 490 -23.92 4.77 -26.98
CA SER A 490 -25.24 4.43 -26.43
C SER A 490 -26.23 4.12 -27.52
N GLN A 491 -27.42 3.63 -27.17
CA GLN A 491 -28.59 3.70 -28.07
C GLN A 491 -28.65 5.07 -28.77
N PRO A 492 -29.07 5.11 -30.06
CA PRO A 492 -29.14 6.35 -30.83
C PRO A 492 -29.84 7.46 -30.06
N ILE A 493 -29.15 8.59 -29.92
CA ILE A 493 -29.62 9.76 -29.17
C ILE A 493 -30.73 10.44 -29.98
N PRO A 494 -31.97 10.56 -29.44
CA PRO A 494 -33.06 11.23 -30.14
C PRO A 494 -32.99 12.76 -30.09
N THR A 495 -32.19 13.32 -29.18
CA THR A 495 -31.96 14.78 -29.10
C THR A 495 -31.27 15.27 -30.38
N SER A 496 -31.76 16.35 -30.99
CA SER A 496 -31.16 16.89 -32.23
C SER A 496 -29.79 17.53 -31.98
N ILE A 497 -28.91 17.49 -32.98
CA ILE A 497 -27.53 18.02 -32.91
C ILE A 497 -27.51 19.49 -32.47
N GLN A 498 -28.42 20.30 -33.02
CA GLN A 498 -28.56 21.71 -32.67
C GLN A 498 -28.95 21.90 -31.20
N LYS A 499 -29.90 21.10 -30.70
CA LYS A 499 -30.34 21.16 -29.29
C LYS A 499 -29.26 20.69 -28.33
N MET A 500 -28.43 19.72 -28.74
CA MET A 500 -27.29 19.27 -27.94
C MET A 500 -26.19 20.35 -27.79
N ASN A 501 -26.19 21.36 -28.67
CA ASN A 501 -25.23 22.46 -28.73
C ASN A 501 -23.78 21.96 -28.57
N VAL A 502 -23.31 21.19 -29.54
CA VAL A 502 -22.06 20.45 -29.44
C VAL A 502 -20.86 21.15 -30.08
N ILE A 503 -21.05 22.34 -30.63
CA ILE A 503 -20.05 23.03 -31.46
C ILE A 503 -18.81 23.51 -30.66
N HIS A 504 -18.93 23.65 -29.33
CA HIS A 504 -17.83 24.06 -28.45
C HIS A 504 -16.82 22.94 -28.18
N PHE A 505 -17.22 21.68 -28.35
CA PHE A 505 -16.31 20.55 -28.17
C PHE A 505 -15.23 20.55 -29.24
N SER A 506 -14.01 20.15 -28.85
CA SER A 506 -12.91 19.89 -29.77
C SER A 506 -13.02 18.51 -30.44
N ARG A 507 -13.52 17.52 -29.69
CA ARG A 507 -13.67 16.14 -30.13
C ARG A 507 -15.00 15.55 -29.69
N ILE A 508 -15.65 14.85 -30.61
CA ILE A 508 -16.92 14.17 -30.36
C ILE A 508 -16.92 12.80 -30.99
N TRP A 509 -17.46 11.82 -30.27
CA TRP A 509 -17.96 10.57 -30.83
C TRP A 509 -19.30 10.22 -30.22
N ILE A 510 -20.38 10.30 -31.01
CA ILE A 510 -21.76 10.01 -30.57
C ILE A 510 -22.54 9.23 -31.64
N GLU A 511 -23.63 8.57 -31.24
CA GLU A 511 -24.62 7.95 -32.12
C GLU A 511 -25.97 8.67 -31.97
N VAL A 512 -26.54 9.20 -33.06
CA VAL A 512 -27.83 9.92 -33.07
C VAL A 512 -28.91 9.14 -33.81
N ASP A 513 -30.18 9.35 -33.46
CA ASP A 513 -31.27 8.60 -34.11
C ASP A 513 -31.48 9.04 -35.56
N THR A 514 -31.52 10.35 -35.81
CA THR A 514 -31.72 10.92 -37.16
C THR A 514 -30.76 12.08 -37.41
N ILE A 515 -30.24 12.16 -38.63
CA ILE A 515 -29.50 13.32 -39.14
C ILE A 515 -30.10 13.84 -40.45
N SER A 516 -30.26 15.16 -40.55
CA SER A 516 -30.81 15.88 -41.71
C SER A 516 -29.72 16.61 -42.52
N SER A 517 -30.04 17.06 -43.73
CA SER A 517 -29.14 17.89 -44.54
C SER A 517 -28.86 19.25 -43.87
N GLU A 518 -29.84 19.78 -43.13
CA GLU A 518 -29.74 21.00 -42.33
C GLU A 518 -28.78 20.85 -41.14
N ASP A 519 -28.76 19.68 -40.49
CA ASP A 519 -27.79 19.39 -39.42
C ASP A 519 -26.35 19.37 -39.94
N VAL A 520 -26.13 18.80 -41.13
CA VAL A 520 -24.82 18.78 -41.78
C VAL A 520 -24.37 20.19 -42.15
N LEU A 521 -25.27 21.03 -42.69
CA LEU A 521 -24.97 22.43 -42.96
C LEU A 521 -24.65 23.19 -41.67
N TYR A 522 -25.48 23.03 -40.63
CA TYR A 522 -25.26 23.63 -39.32
C TYR A 522 -23.87 23.30 -38.76
N LEU A 523 -23.49 22.02 -38.77
CA LEU A 523 -22.16 21.59 -38.34
C LEU A 523 -21.06 22.20 -39.21
N LYS A 524 -21.17 22.14 -40.53
CA LYS A 524 -20.18 22.72 -41.45
C LYS A 524 -19.95 24.21 -41.13
N GLU A 525 -21.01 25.02 -41.08
CA GLU A 525 -20.91 26.47 -40.88
C GLU A 525 -20.26 26.83 -39.54
N HIS A 526 -20.66 26.16 -38.47
CA HIS A 526 -20.13 26.46 -37.13
C HIS A 526 -18.72 25.92 -36.93
N LEU A 527 -18.40 24.74 -37.48
CA LEU A 527 -17.07 24.14 -37.36
C LEU A 527 -16.02 24.89 -38.19
N LEU A 528 -16.39 25.49 -39.33
CA LEU A 528 -15.48 26.33 -40.13
C LEU A 528 -14.95 27.54 -39.35
N LEU A 529 -15.76 28.05 -38.42
CA LEU A 529 -15.44 29.20 -37.57
C LEU A 529 -14.77 28.81 -36.25
N SER A 530 -14.69 27.51 -35.93
CA SER A 530 -14.17 27.03 -34.65
C SER A 530 -12.64 27.06 -34.61
N THR A 531 -12.09 27.62 -33.53
CA THR A 531 -10.64 27.62 -33.26
C THR A 531 -10.16 26.41 -32.48
N SER A 532 -11.07 25.65 -31.85
CA SER A 532 -10.75 24.52 -30.98
C SER A 532 -11.12 23.16 -31.58
N PHE A 533 -11.91 23.14 -32.65
CA PHE A 533 -12.34 21.93 -33.32
C PHE A 533 -11.16 21.07 -33.80
N GLN A 534 -11.29 19.75 -33.64
CA GLN A 534 -10.34 18.76 -34.12
C GLN A 534 -11.02 17.63 -34.89
N ARG A 535 -12.02 16.96 -34.28
CA ARG A 535 -12.64 15.77 -34.89
C ARG A 535 -14.00 15.43 -34.33
N PHE A 536 -15.03 15.40 -35.17
CA PHE A 536 -16.35 14.88 -34.82
C PHE A 536 -16.63 13.60 -35.60
N ILE A 537 -17.11 12.58 -34.89
CA ILE A 537 -17.62 11.33 -35.44
C ILE A 537 -19.08 11.22 -34.98
N ILE A 538 -20.02 11.29 -35.92
CA ILE A 538 -21.45 11.20 -35.62
C ILE A 538 -22.00 9.98 -36.38
N ASP A 539 -22.21 8.92 -35.63
CA ASP A 539 -22.93 7.73 -36.11
C ASP A 539 -24.43 8.04 -36.12
N PHE A 540 -25.19 7.48 -37.06
CA PHE A 540 -26.63 7.73 -37.13
C PHE A 540 -27.39 6.48 -37.58
N LYS A 541 -28.59 6.27 -37.00
CA LYS A 541 -29.44 5.13 -37.36
C LYS A 541 -30.31 5.41 -38.59
N ASN A 542 -30.94 6.57 -38.62
CA ASN A 542 -31.79 7.03 -39.71
C ASN A 542 -31.21 8.30 -40.32
N THR A 543 -31.52 8.57 -41.58
CA THR A 543 -31.13 9.82 -42.22
C THR A 543 -32.25 10.33 -43.10
N THR A 544 -32.47 11.65 -43.04
CA THR A 544 -33.30 12.39 -44.00
C THR A 544 -32.45 13.20 -44.95
N ILE A 545 -31.15 12.88 -45.06
CA ILE A 545 -30.23 13.52 -46.00
C ILE A 545 -30.65 13.14 -47.42
N ASP A 546 -31.33 14.08 -48.07
CA ASP A 546 -31.50 14.10 -49.51
C ASP A 546 -30.24 14.67 -50.17
N TYR A 547 -29.67 13.94 -51.12
CA TYR A 547 -28.42 14.35 -51.76
C TYR A 547 -28.59 15.60 -52.62
N GLU A 548 -29.70 15.74 -53.34
CA GLU A 548 -29.94 16.94 -54.15
C GLU A 548 -30.01 18.19 -53.25
N THR A 549 -30.69 18.06 -52.12
CA THR A 549 -30.72 19.10 -51.08
C THR A 549 -29.34 19.35 -50.50
N LEU A 550 -28.60 18.31 -50.09
CA LEU A 550 -27.25 18.46 -49.51
C LEU A 550 -26.28 19.09 -50.52
N HIS A 551 -26.34 18.67 -51.78
CA HIS A 551 -25.58 19.25 -52.89
C HIS A 551 -25.90 20.74 -53.06
N GLY A 552 -27.18 21.12 -52.96
CA GLY A 552 -27.60 22.52 -52.96
C GLY A 552 -27.09 23.32 -51.75
N LEU A 553 -27.00 22.70 -50.58
CA LEU A 553 -26.60 23.38 -49.32
C LEU A 553 -25.09 23.52 -49.17
N ILE A 554 -24.32 22.47 -49.46
CA ILE A 554 -22.88 22.43 -49.19
C ILE A 554 -21.99 22.31 -50.43
N GLY A 555 -22.60 22.17 -51.62
CA GLY A 555 -21.91 22.05 -52.90
C GLY A 555 -21.55 20.59 -53.27
N PRO A 556 -20.95 20.39 -54.45
CA PRO A 556 -20.52 19.07 -54.91
C PRO A 556 -19.42 18.47 -54.02
N PRO A 557 -19.44 17.15 -53.79
CA PRO A 557 -18.34 16.46 -53.12
C PRO A 557 -17.06 16.56 -53.96
N HIS A 558 -15.92 16.65 -53.27
CA HIS A 558 -14.60 16.59 -53.91
C HIS A 558 -14.26 15.17 -54.36
N ARG A 559 -14.70 14.15 -53.63
CA ARG A 559 -14.52 12.73 -53.98
C ARG A 559 -15.81 11.94 -53.76
N ILE A 560 -16.08 10.99 -54.65
CA ILE A 560 -17.19 10.03 -54.56
C ILE A 560 -16.57 8.65 -54.73
N PHE A 561 -16.51 7.85 -53.66
CA PHE A 561 -16.01 6.47 -53.73
C PHE A 561 -17.13 5.48 -54.09
N SER A 562 -18.38 5.79 -53.74
CA SER A 562 -19.60 5.10 -54.17
C SER A 562 -20.81 6.03 -53.99
N ASP A 563 -21.99 5.57 -54.40
CA ASP A 563 -23.26 6.26 -54.12
C ASP A 563 -23.41 6.66 -52.63
N ASP A 564 -22.84 5.82 -51.77
CA ASP A 564 -22.88 5.88 -50.31
C ASP A 564 -21.65 6.52 -49.63
N ASP A 565 -20.59 6.87 -50.35
CA ASP A 565 -19.33 7.34 -49.74
C ASP A 565 -18.78 8.57 -50.47
N ARG A 566 -18.78 9.71 -49.79
CA ARG A 566 -18.53 11.04 -50.35
C ARG A 566 -17.70 11.89 -49.40
N ILE A 567 -16.75 12.64 -49.95
CA ILE A 567 -15.88 13.55 -49.18
C ILE A 567 -15.96 14.97 -49.72
N TRP A 568 -16.07 15.95 -48.83
CA TRP A 568 -15.94 17.38 -49.09
C TRP A 568 -14.76 17.94 -48.32
N PHE A 569 -14.10 18.95 -48.88
CA PHE A 569 -13.11 19.76 -48.20
C PHE A 569 -13.56 21.22 -48.21
N PHE A 570 -13.49 21.89 -47.07
CA PHE A 570 -13.79 23.31 -46.95
C PHE A 570 -12.61 24.02 -46.29
N GLN A 571 -12.16 25.13 -46.87
CA GLN A 571 -11.09 25.91 -46.26
C GLN A 571 -11.61 26.61 -45.01
N MET A 572 -10.91 26.43 -43.89
CA MET A 572 -11.19 27.13 -42.65
C MET A 572 -10.57 28.53 -42.67
N GLU A 573 -11.37 29.54 -42.35
CA GLU A 573 -10.94 30.95 -42.39
C GLU A 573 -9.87 31.27 -41.33
N VAL A 574 -9.90 30.54 -40.21
CA VAL A 574 -9.22 30.96 -38.97
C VAL A 574 -7.77 30.49 -38.87
N ASN A 575 -7.39 29.43 -39.58
CA ASN A 575 -6.09 28.76 -39.41
C ASN A 575 -5.50 28.17 -40.70
N HIS A 576 -6.04 28.53 -41.87
CA HIS A 576 -5.67 27.98 -43.19
C HIS A 576 -5.75 26.45 -43.29
N GLN A 577 -6.42 25.77 -42.34
CA GLN A 577 -6.64 24.33 -42.37
C GLN A 577 -7.84 23.99 -43.25
N PHE A 578 -8.03 22.70 -43.53
CA PHE A 578 -9.22 22.21 -44.23
C PHE A 578 -10.12 21.44 -43.26
N LEU A 579 -11.42 21.72 -43.32
CA LEU A 579 -12.46 20.87 -42.77
C LEU A 579 -12.77 19.77 -43.79
N GLU A 580 -12.36 18.54 -43.49
CA GLU A 580 -12.81 17.33 -44.18
C GLU A 580 -14.18 16.95 -43.63
N VAL A 581 -15.14 16.75 -44.52
CA VAL A 581 -16.46 16.17 -44.22
C VAL A 581 -16.62 14.91 -45.04
N THR A 582 -16.79 13.76 -44.38
CA THR A 582 -16.86 12.46 -45.04
C THR A 582 -18.18 11.79 -44.70
N LEU A 583 -19.10 11.70 -45.66
CA LEU A 583 -20.36 10.98 -45.54
C LEU A 583 -20.19 9.55 -46.09
N ASP A 584 -20.25 8.55 -45.22
CA ASP A 584 -20.24 7.11 -45.54
C ASP A 584 -21.63 6.51 -45.21
N ARG A 585 -22.10 5.52 -45.96
CA ARG A 585 -23.33 4.75 -45.69
C ARG A 585 -23.11 3.24 -45.82
N ARG A 586 -21.87 2.77 -46.00
CA ARG A 586 -21.56 1.36 -46.29
C ARG A 586 -21.55 0.50 -45.02
N HIS A 587 -22.71 0.01 -44.54
CA HIS A 587 -22.79 -1.26 -43.79
C HIS A 587 -24.23 -1.82 -43.67
N PRO A 588 -24.50 -3.05 -44.18
CA PRO A 588 -25.73 -3.79 -43.92
C PRO A 588 -25.53 -4.84 -42.81
N LEU A 589 -25.13 -4.44 -41.61
CA LEU A 589 -25.31 -5.22 -40.37
C LEU A 589 -25.51 -4.23 -39.19
N SER A 590 -26.79 -3.95 -38.93
CA SER A 590 -27.44 -3.19 -37.85
C SER A 590 -27.17 -1.69 -37.62
N TYR A 591 -26.13 -1.03 -38.13
CA TYR A 591 -25.97 0.43 -37.99
C TYR A 591 -25.23 1.08 -39.18
N SER A 592 -25.75 2.20 -39.70
CA SER A 592 -25.08 3.07 -40.68
C SER A 592 -24.00 3.96 -40.03
N ARG A 593 -22.92 4.23 -40.77
CA ARG A 593 -21.71 5.00 -40.42
C ARG A 593 -21.30 5.74 -41.69
N PHE A 594 -21.07 7.06 -41.81
CA PHE A 594 -20.73 8.22 -40.95
C PHE A 594 -21.17 9.54 -41.65
N PRO A 595 -21.33 10.70 -40.98
CA PRO A 595 -20.54 11.86 -41.38
C PRO A 595 -19.40 12.11 -40.39
N THR A 596 -18.17 12.09 -40.89
CA THR A 596 -16.98 12.39 -40.10
C THR A 596 -16.47 13.77 -40.47
N PHE A 597 -16.30 14.63 -39.46
CA PHE A 597 -15.68 15.94 -39.63
C PHE A 597 -14.29 15.91 -39.02
N LYS A 598 -13.26 16.38 -39.74
CA LYS A 598 -11.89 16.49 -39.20
C LYS A 598 -11.21 17.77 -39.69
N SER A 599 -10.41 18.40 -38.83
CA SER A 599 -9.49 19.46 -39.23
C SER A 599 -8.17 18.85 -39.74
N LEU A 600 -7.76 19.21 -40.95
CA LEU A 600 -6.48 18.81 -41.56
C LEU A 600 -5.52 20.00 -41.61
N SER A 601 -4.33 19.84 -41.03
CA SER A 601 -3.29 20.87 -41.08
C SER A 601 -2.65 20.96 -42.47
N THR A 602 -2.21 22.14 -42.89
CA THR A 602 -1.51 22.35 -44.18
C THR A 602 -0.18 21.58 -44.30
N GLY A 603 0.35 21.06 -43.19
CA GLY A 603 1.52 20.18 -43.16
C GLY A 603 1.23 18.70 -43.40
N THR A 604 -0.02 18.28 -43.58
CA THR A 604 -0.41 16.86 -43.71
C THR A 604 -0.81 16.42 -45.11
N LEU A 605 -0.54 17.19 -46.17
CA LEU A 605 -0.52 16.64 -47.54
C LEU A 605 0.77 15.82 -47.76
N GLU A 606 1.02 14.86 -46.87
CA GLU A 606 2.08 13.87 -47.03
C GLU A 606 1.59 12.71 -47.92
N GLU A 607 0.28 12.54 -48.09
CA GLU A 607 -0.29 11.47 -48.90
C GLU A 607 -1.22 12.02 -50.00
N ILE A 608 -1.01 11.59 -51.25
CA ILE A 608 -1.88 11.91 -52.38
C ILE A 608 -2.43 10.62 -52.95
N TRP A 609 -3.73 10.61 -53.23
CA TRP A 609 -4.43 9.52 -53.91
C TRP A 609 -5.16 10.09 -55.12
N ILE A 610 -4.93 9.55 -56.32
CA ILE A 610 -5.53 10.02 -57.58
C ILE A 610 -6.14 8.80 -58.28
N GLU A 611 -7.39 8.92 -58.72
CA GLU A 611 -8.01 7.91 -59.59
C GLU A 611 -8.10 8.47 -61.01
N VAL A 612 -7.62 7.70 -61.99
CA VAL A 612 -7.65 8.07 -63.42
C VAL A 612 -8.23 6.94 -64.25
N ASP A 613 -8.79 7.22 -65.43
CA ASP A 613 -9.33 6.16 -66.28
C ASP A 613 -8.22 5.29 -66.90
N THR A 614 -7.09 5.92 -67.27
CA THR A 614 -5.87 5.28 -67.78
C THR A 614 -4.65 6.07 -67.32
N ILE A 615 -3.50 5.40 -67.17
CA ILE A 615 -2.20 6.04 -66.95
C ILE A 615 -1.25 5.72 -68.12
N SER A 616 -0.52 6.72 -68.63
CA SER A 616 0.46 6.53 -69.70
C SER A 616 1.85 6.20 -69.16
N SER A 617 2.70 5.61 -69.99
CA SER A 617 4.12 5.37 -69.68
C SER A 617 4.89 6.64 -69.35
N GLU A 618 4.55 7.76 -70.01
CA GLU A 618 5.15 9.07 -69.77
C GLU A 618 4.78 9.61 -68.39
N ASP A 619 3.53 9.42 -67.96
CA ASP A 619 3.06 9.85 -66.63
C ASP A 619 3.82 9.12 -65.52
N VAL A 620 4.00 7.80 -65.65
CA VAL A 620 4.72 6.99 -64.66
C VAL A 620 6.17 7.47 -64.50
N LEU A 621 6.84 7.74 -65.62
CA LEU A 621 8.22 8.21 -65.62
C LEU A 621 8.32 9.63 -65.05
N TYR A 622 7.37 10.51 -65.41
CA TYR A 622 7.28 11.87 -64.89
C TYR A 622 7.13 11.85 -63.36
N LEU A 623 6.20 11.06 -62.84
CA LEU A 623 5.91 10.96 -61.41
C LEU A 623 7.08 10.40 -60.63
N LYS A 624 7.69 9.30 -61.09
CA LYS A 624 8.91 8.75 -60.47
C LYS A 624 9.98 9.84 -60.33
N ASN A 625 10.30 10.54 -61.41
CA ASN A 625 11.40 11.52 -61.41
C ASN A 625 11.11 12.72 -60.51
N HIS A 626 9.87 13.22 -60.48
CA HIS A 626 9.50 14.35 -59.63
C HIS A 626 9.36 13.97 -58.16
N LEU A 627 8.84 12.78 -57.86
CA LEU A 627 8.72 12.29 -56.48
C LEU A 627 10.09 12.00 -55.85
N LEU A 628 11.08 11.57 -56.64
CA LEU A 628 12.47 11.41 -56.16
C LEU A 628 13.12 12.71 -55.65
N LEU A 629 12.62 13.86 -56.12
CA LEU A 629 13.08 15.19 -55.74
C LEU A 629 12.15 15.87 -54.72
N SER A 630 11.00 15.26 -54.41
CA SER A 630 9.99 15.83 -53.51
C SER A 630 10.43 15.71 -52.05
N THR A 631 10.33 16.81 -51.30
CA THR A 631 10.49 16.83 -49.84
C THR A 631 9.15 16.83 -49.10
N THR A 632 8.04 16.84 -49.84
CA THR A 632 6.71 17.15 -49.31
C THR A 632 5.83 15.90 -49.19
N PHE A 633 5.88 15.02 -50.18
CA PHE A 633 5.01 13.84 -50.25
C PHE A 633 5.72 12.60 -49.70
N ARG A 634 5.09 11.92 -48.75
CA ARG A 634 5.50 10.61 -48.25
C ARG A 634 4.84 9.46 -49.00
N ARG A 635 3.61 9.62 -49.49
CA ARG A 635 2.92 8.57 -50.23
C ARG A 635 2.12 9.14 -51.39
N PHE A 636 2.18 8.50 -52.55
CA PHE A 636 1.46 8.94 -53.73
C PHE A 636 0.92 7.72 -54.47
N ILE A 637 -0.40 7.61 -54.58
CA ILE A 637 -1.05 6.44 -55.14
C ILE A 637 -1.91 6.85 -56.32
N ILE A 638 -1.76 6.15 -57.43
CA ILE A 638 -2.64 6.25 -58.58
C ILE A 638 -3.37 4.93 -58.76
N ASP A 639 -4.70 4.98 -58.66
CA ASP A 639 -5.57 3.90 -59.10
C ASP A 639 -6.04 4.19 -60.53
N PHE A 640 -6.00 3.19 -61.40
CA PHE A 640 -6.38 3.34 -62.81
C PHE A 640 -7.28 2.23 -63.31
N LYS A 641 -8.45 2.60 -63.85
CA LYS A 641 -9.50 1.63 -64.19
C LYS A 641 -9.10 0.66 -65.31
N ASN A 642 -8.33 1.13 -66.29
CA ASN A 642 -7.86 0.34 -67.43
C ASN A 642 -6.33 0.24 -67.44
N THR A 643 -5.79 -0.98 -67.40
CA THR A 643 -4.35 -1.24 -67.51
C THR A 643 -3.91 -1.13 -68.97
N THR A 644 -3.30 0.00 -69.33
CA THR A 644 -2.70 0.23 -70.66
C THR A 644 -1.20 -0.07 -70.73
N ILE A 645 -0.52 -0.23 -69.59
CA ILE A 645 0.94 -0.43 -69.52
C ILE A 645 1.22 -1.88 -69.13
N ASP A 646 1.89 -2.62 -70.02
CA ASP A 646 2.36 -3.98 -69.75
C ASP A 646 3.69 -3.99 -68.95
N TYR A 647 4.06 -5.16 -68.44
CA TYR A 647 5.27 -5.31 -67.62
C TYR A 647 6.57 -5.09 -68.39
N GLU A 648 6.65 -5.42 -69.68
CA GLU A 648 7.85 -5.15 -70.48
C GLU A 648 8.05 -3.64 -70.63
N THR A 649 6.96 -2.90 -70.83
CA THR A 649 6.96 -1.44 -70.89
C THR A 649 7.40 -0.84 -69.55
N LEU A 650 6.86 -1.28 -68.40
CA LEU A 650 7.34 -0.82 -67.08
C LEU A 650 8.81 -1.18 -66.83
N HIS A 651 9.23 -2.40 -67.19
CA HIS A 651 10.62 -2.82 -67.09
C HIS A 651 11.55 -1.93 -67.91
N GLY A 652 11.15 -1.54 -69.13
CA GLY A 652 11.90 -0.61 -69.97
C GLY A 652 12.01 0.81 -69.41
N LEU A 653 11.00 1.27 -68.67
CA LEU A 653 10.93 2.64 -68.13
C LEU A 653 11.65 2.80 -66.78
N ILE A 654 11.45 1.85 -65.87
CA ILE A 654 11.89 1.98 -64.48
C ILE A 654 12.86 0.88 -64.03
N GLY A 655 13.23 -0.02 -64.93
CA GLY A 655 14.18 -1.11 -64.70
C GLY A 655 13.53 -2.37 -64.14
N PRO A 656 14.32 -3.43 -63.88
CA PRO A 656 13.81 -4.65 -63.27
C PRO A 656 13.30 -4.41 -61.84
N PRO A 657 12.20 -5.07 -61.45
CA PRO A 657 11.68 -5.01 -60.09
C PRO A 657 12.66 -5.65 -59.10
N HIS A 658 12.76 -5.08 -57.91
CA HIS A 658 13.57 -5.64 -56.83
C HIS A 658 12.87 -6.83 -56.15
N ARG A 659 11.53 -6.85 -56.15
CA ARG A 659 10.71 -7.96 -55.64
C ARG A 659 9.52 -8.27 -56.52
N ILE A 660 9.20 -9.55 -56.60
CA ILE A 660 8.06 -10.11 -57.33
C ILE A 660 7.31 -11.03 -56.36
N PHE A 661 6.05 -10.73 -56.03
CA PHE A 661 5.26 -11.49 -55.06
C PHE A 661 4.20 -12.40 -55.71
N SER A 662 3.61 -11.97 -56.83
CA SER A 662 2.60 -12.70 -57.60
C SER A 662 2.75 -12.35 -59.07
N ASP A 663 1.91 -12.87 -59.98
CA ASP A 663 1.94 -12.44 -61.39
C ASP A 663 1.73 -10.93 -61.56
N ASN A 664 1.06 -10.27 -60.60
CA ASN A 664 0.70 -8.86 -60.70
C ASN A 664 1.33 -7.91 -59.68
N ASP A 665 2.13 -8.43 -58.75
CA ASP A 665 2.73 -7.61 -57.70
C ASP A 665 4.23 -7.43 -57.95
N ARG A 666 4.65 -6.19 -58.15
CA ARG A 666 6.03 -5.79 -58.42
C ARG A 666 6.42 -4.63 -57.53
N ILE A 667 7.63 -4.66 -56.99
CA ILE A 667 8.17 -3.56 -56.16
C ILE A 667 9.54 -3.13 -56.65
N TRP A 668 9.75 -1.82 -56.75
CA TRP A 668 11.01 -1.15 -57.04
C TRP A 668 11.40 -0.24 -55.87
N PHE A 669 12.71 -0.04 -55.70
CA PHE A 669 13.24 0.87 -54.70
C PHE A 669 14.20 1.83 -55.37
N PHE A 670 14.02 3.13 -55.12
CA PHE A 670 14.86 4.18 -55.67
C PHE A 670 15.38 5.06 -54.54
N GLN A 671 16.69 5.30 -54.52
CA GLN A 671 17.29 6.17 -53.52
C GLN A 671 16.97 7.64 -53.84
N MET A 672 16.46 8.38 -52.87
CA MET A 672 16.18 9.80 -53.01
C MET A 672 17.44 10.63 -52.74
N GLU A 673 17.67 11.64 -53.58
CA GLU A 673 18.86 12.49 -53.47
C GLU A 673 18.78 13.49 -52.31
N VAL A 674 17.57 13.88 -51.90
CA VAL A 674 17.32 14.98 -50.96
C VAL A 674 17.44 14.60 -49.47
N ASN A 675 17.11 13.37 -49.08
CA ASN A 675 17.00 12.98 -47.67
C ASN A 675 17.59 11.60 -47.33
N HIS A 676 18.30 10.96 -48.28
CA HIS A 676 18.88 9.62 -48.15
C HIS A 676 17.87 8.50 -47.79
N GLN A 677 16.57 8.74 -47.95
CA GLN A 677 15.51 7.72 -47.83
C GLN A 677 15.26 7.03 -49.18
N PHE A 678 14.41 6.00 -49.18
CA PHE A 678 14.08 5.27 -50.40
C PHE A 678 12.62 5.45 -50.75
N LEU A 679 12.36 5.77 -52.02
CA LEU A 679 11.05 5.71 -52.64
C LEU A 679 10.78 4.26 -53.04
N GLU A 680 9.86 3.61 -52.33
CA GLU A 680 9.24 2.34 -52.71
C GLU A 680 8.19 2.61 -53.77
N VAL A 681 8.30 1.98 -54.94
CA VAL A 681 7.26 2.02 -55.96
C VAL A 681 6.70 0.62 -56.07
N SER A 682 5.41 0.44 -55.81
CA SER A 682 4.72 -0.83 -55.96
C SER A 682 3.63 -0.74 -57.02
N SER A 683 3.49 -1.82 -57.79
CA SER A 683 2.41 -1.99 -58.74
C SER A 683 1.63 -3.25 -58.36
N ASN A 684 0.31 -3.11 -58.20
CA ASN A 684 -0.66 -4.21 -58.05
C ASN A 684 -1.74 -4.04 -59.15
N ARG A 685 -2.61 -5.05 -59.37
CA ARG A 685 -3.73 -5.10 -60.33
C ARG A 685 -4.56 -3.80 -60.36
N ARG A 686 -4.05 -2.77 -61.07
CA ARG A 686 -4.62 -1.42 -61.29
C ARG A 686 -4.16 -0.29 -60.37
N CYS A 687 -3.12 -0.48 -59.56
CA CYS A 687 -2.64 0.54 -58.64
C CYS A 687 -1.12 0.72 -58.74
N LEU A 688 -0.67 1.96 -58.81
CA LEU A 688 0.73 2.40 -58.69
C LEU A 688 0.88 3.21 -57.39
N ASP A 689 1.64 2.70 -56.43
CA ASP A 689 1.88 3.32 -55.12
C ASP A 689 3.35 3.70 -54.97
N PHE A 690 3.63 4.97 -54.68
CA PHE A 690 4.94 5.54 -54.44
C PHE A 690 5.03 5.94 -52.96
N ASP A 691 5.71 5.15 -52.11
CA ASP A 691 5.79 5.33 -50.66
C ASP A 691 7.22 5.60 -50.17
N LEU A 692 7.36 6.51 -49.22
CA LEU A 692 8.62 6.93 -48.63
C LEU A 692 8.98 6.04 -47.45
N SER A 693 9.93 5.15 -47.68
CA SER A 693 10.40 4.21 -46.67
C SER A 693 11.67 4.72 -45.97
N SER A 694 11.66 4.74 -44.63
CA SER A 694 12.76 5.27 -43.81
C SER A 694 13.93 4.31 -43.64
N TYR A 695 13.74 3.01 -43.91
CA TYR A 695 14.76 1.99 -43.70
C TYR A 695 14.49 0.73 -44.54
N ILE A 696 15.01 0.70 -45.76
CA ILE A 696 15.14 -0.56 -46.48
C ILE A 696 16.48 -1.15 -46.08
N ARG A 697 16.45 -2.25 -45.33
CA ARG A 697 17.66 -3.07 -45.13
C ARG A 697 18.22 -3.39 -46.52
N GLN A 698 19.41 -2.88 -46.84
CA GLN A 698 20.16 -3.30 -48.04
C GLN A 698 20.12 -4.82 -48.10
N TYR A 699 19.39 -5.36 -49.08
CA TYR A 699 19.38 -6.79 -49.34
C TYR A 699 20.68 -7.14 -50.07
N ARG A 700 21.39 -8.13 -49.54
CA ARG A 700 22.28 -8.98 -50.32
C ARG A 700 21.49 -9.74 -51.38
#